data_AF-A0A3E0VNR9-F1
#
_entry.id   AF-A0A3E0VNR9-F1
#
_cell.length_a   1.000
_cell.length_b   1.000
_cell.length_c   1.000
_cell.angle_alpha   90.00
_cell.angle_beta   90.00
_cell.angle_gamma   90.00
#
_symmetry.space_group_name_H-M   'P 1'
#
loop_
_entity.id
_entity.type
_entity.pdbx_description
1 polymer ?
#
loop_
_entity_poly.entity_id
_entity_poly.type
_entity_poly.pdbx_seq_one_letter_code
_entity_poly.pdbx_strand_id
1 'polypeptide(L)'
;MGLLLPAALTLATGSERATAAVTASATTTTEPTPAPSVAPGVPAPTSTPAPTPPPTPPPSDPDPISRPEITSPGSGELLGGGFTITGTAEPGSSVQISASTRSDPLCVSTVGTDGTFSCSTGALPNAPGVQLRVVQLVSGHANSSDTVTVDVLNAPTAESGSSSGVSTGYGTVRGSAAGGATVRASAAGDAGSFDCLAVADGSGGWACNLGAGIPSGILRVQATQSTTWSGGESPASASFTLRIDSDTPAPPVVTSPARGTTVRASGAVFAGTGEPQALVTVFAGSFAACTATVQNGAWSCTAGDLAATRAPVSAIQQDAAGNVSNESTAFDVVFVAGTPTPGPSASAPAAPGAASGGTEAPGAGGAAGAGGTGGAASGDGSGAGAGAGGADGTGGAGGATGQGDGGASGGSGAGSGGAPGSPGPGGSTPHTEAHGADGSWAGSTRFSVSLAPVFGQASGLNWLLALGVAVAALLLVAAPARLMAGALSVSFRARIRRTGTLLTGRNRPRNEFDRAPELALNPWVLASVSIVAAAAIGMLSGPVENQPAYLRLLAAICIAFAVLNAVSVLVPRLLGLRMLGIRSTVTFAPRYLALAVVATIVSRVFTIEPALLFGLVLAAGCADGASRRIRGQFAMLHLLTLLVLGGVAWTTISLLPALGTPFGAFATEILNTLALGSFGAAAVLVLPFGRFSGRALFAWSRAAWLATALGAFTLLAAVVAPAVTPGAGIAAASAPVPALAALLLVGVGFAAVSLSVWAWLRFVAPALK
;
A
#
# COMPACT_ATOMS: atom_id res chain seq x y z
N MET A 1 41.59 -18.27 29.74
CA MET A 1 41.38 -18.64 28.33
C MET A 1 40.02 -18.05 27.93
N GLY A 2 39.87 -16.84 27.38
CA GLY A 2 40.78 -16.03 26.55
C GLY A 2 40.38 -16.22 25.08
N LEU A 3 39.81 -15.25 24.34
CA LEU A 3 39.59 -13.81 24.61
C LEU A 3 38.14 -13.36 24.25
N LEU A 4 37.77 -12.14 24.63
CA LEU A 4 36.45 -11.51 24.40
C LEU A 4 36.57 -10.18 23.60
N LEU A 5 35.45 -9.78 22.98
CA LEU A 5 35.04 -8.41 22.60
C LEU A 5 35.66 -7.77 21.30
N PRO A 6 35.10 -6.65 20.77
CA PRO A 6 34.68 -6.58 19.36
C PRO A 6 35.22 -5.37 18.54
N ALA A 7 34.81 -5.25 17.27
CA ALA A 7 34.95 -4.04 16.43
C ALA A 7 33.73 -3.94 15.49
N ALA A 8 32.95 -2.85 15.41
CA ALA A 8 33.30 -1.46 15.09
C ALA A 8 33.66 -1.27 13.61
N LEU A 9 32.74 -0.66 12.85
CA LEU A 9 32.85 -0.44 11.41
C LEU A 9 33.34 1.00 11.13
N THR A 10 34.65 1.17 10.95
CA THR A 10 35.25 2.43 10.50
C THR A 10 35.53 2.39 9.00
N LEU A 11 35.00 3.38 8.26
CA LEU A 11 35.40 3.65 6.88
C LEU A 11 36.76 4.37 6.89
N ALA A 12 37.75 3.79 6.23
CA ALA A 12 39.03 4.43 5.94
C ALA A 12 39.49 4.14 4.50
N THR A 13 39.96 5.20 3.87
CA THR A 13 40.26 5.45 2.46
C THR A 13 41.59 4.85 1.95
N GLY A 14 41.70 4.73 0.61
CA GLY A 14 42.95 4.60 -0.15
C GLY A 14 43.38 3.17 -0.52
N SER A 15 44.19 2.93 -1.56
CA SER A 15 44.62 3.75 -2.71
C SER A 15 45.42 2.84 -3.68
N GLU A 16 45.25 2.95 -5.00
CA GLU A 16 46.25 2.67 -6.06
C GLU A 16 45.61 2.92 -7.45
N ARG A 17 45.93 4.01 -8.14
CA ARG A 17 47.02 4.21 -9.13
C ARG A 17 46.83 3.52 -10.50
N ALA A 18 46.44 4.33 -11.49
CA ALA A 18 46.96 4.25 -12.85
C ALA A 18 47.01 5.67 -13.47
N THR A 19 48.14 6.02 -14.07
CA THR A 19 48.42 7.26 -14.84
C THR A 19 47.74 7.21 -16.24
N ALA A 20 47.54 8.30 -17.00
CA ALA A 20 48.32 9.53 -17.11
C ALA A 20 47.51 10.75 -17.64
N ALA A 21 48.03 11.96 -17.34
CA ALA A 21 48.34 13.12 -18.22
C ALA A 21 47.35 13.64 -19.30
N VAL A 22 47.30 14.94 -19.66
CA VAL A 22 47.83 16.23 -19.13
C VAL A 22 47.04 17.34 -19.85
N THR A 23 46.53 18.35 -19.12
CA THR A 23 46.47 19.79 -19.49
C THR A 23 45.68 20.53 -18.41
N ALA A 24 46.29 21.54 -17.78
CA ALA A 24 45.60 22.42 -16.84
C ALA A 24 46.10 23.87 -17.02
N SER A 25 45.17 24.81 -17.16
CA SER A 25 45.43 26.23 -17.02
C SER A 25 44.94 26.66 -15.64
N ALA A 26 45.81 27.31 -14.87
CA ALA A 26 45.48 27.89 -13.57
C ALA A 26 45.80 29.38 -13.62
N THR A 27 44.91 30.20 -13.04
CA THR A 27 45.12 31.64 -12.88
C THR A 27 45.06 31.97 -11.40
N THR A 28 46.17 32.43 -10.84
CA THR A 28 46.29 32.85 -9.44
C THR A 28 46.54 34.35 -9.33
N THR A 29 46.03 34.89 -8.23
CA THR A 29 46.20 36.23 -7.65
C THR A 29 47.61 36.84 -7.75
N THR A 30 47.69 38.15 -7.94
CA THR A 30 48.88 38.96 -7.61
C THR A 30 48.51 40.37 -7.14
N GLU A 31 49.13 40.81 -6.03
CA GLU A 31 49.25 42.22 -5.61
C GLU A 31 50.43 42.93 -6.34
N PRO A 32 50.59 44.27 -6.22
CA PRO A 32 51.35 45.09 -7.17
C PRO A 32 52.77 45.51 -6.73
N THR A 33 53.42 46.34 -7.60
CA THR A 33 54.63 47.22 -7.39
C THR A 33 55.92 46.71 -8.09
N PRO A 34 56.82 47.55 -8.67
CA PRO A 34 56.82 49.01 -8.94
C PRO A 34 56.93 49.39 -10.45
N ALA A 35 57.00 50.71 -10.75
CA ALA A 35 57.12 51.29 -12.09
C ALA A 35 58.57 51.54 -12.58
N PRO A 36 58.80 51.75 -13.90
CA PRO A 36 60.04 52.29 -14.48
C PRO A 36 59.90 53.66 -15.17
N SER A 37 61.04 54.20 -15.63
CA SER A 37 61.29 55.59 -16.07
C SER A 37 62.00 55.65 -17.45
N VAL A 38 61.95 56.69 -18.29
CA VAL A 38 61.19 57.98 -18.32
C VAL A 38 61.34 58.64 -19.72
N ALA A 39 60.61 59.74 -19.98
CA ALA A 39 60.88 60.79 -21.02
C ALA A 39 60.59 60.48 -22.51
N PRO A 40 60.54 61.51 -23.41
CA PRO A 40 59.80 62.79 -23.26
C PRO A 40 59.03 63.23 -24.54
N GLY A 41 58.05 64.13 -24.41
CA GLY A 41 57.29 64.68 -25.55
C GLY A 41 56.85 66.15 -25.39
N VAL A 42 57.60 67.05 -26.04
CA VAL A 42 57.31 68.41 -26.59
C VAL A 42 56.12 69.24 -26.03
N PRO A 43 56.31 70.53 -25.67
CA PRO A 43 55.29 71.36 -25.01
C PRO A 43 54.28 72.03 -25.97
N ALA A 44 53.09 72.34 -25.42
CA ALA A 44 52.05 73.19 -26.01
C ALA A 44 51.72 74.36 -25.05
N PRO A 45 51.15 75.49 -25.51
CA PRO A 45 51.41 76.80 -24.93
C PRO A 45 50.64 77.14 -23.65
N THR A 46 51.23 78.05 -22.88
CA THR A 46 50.68 78.65 -21.66
C THR A 46 49.39 79.43 -21.91
N SER A 47 48.27 78.98 -21.34
CA SER A 47 47.06 79.79 -21.15
C SER A 47 47.00 80.30 -19.70
N THR A 48 46.88 81.62 -19.54
CA THR A 48 46.69 82.31 -18.25
C THR A 48 45.53 81.70 -17.45
N PRO A 49 45.69 81.44 -16.13
CA PRO A 49 44.60 80.89 -15.33
C PRO A 49 43.49 81.94 -15.13
N ALA A 50 42.26 81.56 -15.42
CA ALA A 50 41.08 82.30 -15.01
C ALA A 50 40.92 82.22 -13.47
N PRO A 51 40.34 83.24 -12.80
CA PRO A 51 40.16 83.21 -11.36
C PRO A 51 39.25 82.05 -10.93
N THR A 52 39.75 81.21 -10.03
CA THR A 52 38.98 80.12 -9.43
C THR A 52 37.74 80.67 -8.73
N PRO A 53 36.52 80.18 -9.03
CA PRO A 53 35.34 80.55 -8.24
C PRO A 53 35.55 80.07 -6.78
N PRO A 54 34.99 80.78 -5.78
CA PRO A 54 35.08 80.35 -4.39
C PRO A 54 34.49 78.93 -4.25
N PRO A 55 35.00 78.12 -3.30
CA PRO A 55 34.46 76.79 -3.08
C PRO A 55 32.96 76.90 -2.77
N THR A 56 32.14 76.20 -3.56
CA THR A 56 30.74 75.97 -3.22
C THR A 56 30.71 75.43 -1.78
N PRO A 57 29.87 75.98 -0.88
CA PRO A 57 29.73 75.38 0.44
C PRO A 57 29.36 73.90 0.28
N PRO A 58 29.83 73.00 1.16
CA PRO A 58 29.36 71.61 1.12
C PRO A 58 27.83 71.63 1.17
N PRO A 59 27.15 70.73 0.42
CA PRO A 59 25.70 70.65 0.49
C PRO A 59 25.29 70.50 1.96
N SER A 60 24.29 71.27 2.38
CA SER A 60 23.71 71.15 3.72
C SER A 60 23.41 69.67 3.98
N ASP A 61 23.82 69.14 5.14
CA ASP A 61 23.37 67.82 5.54
C ASP A 61 21.83 67.79 5.48
N PRO A 62 21.22 66.77 4.87
CA PRO A 62 19.78 66.71 4.72
C PRO A 62 19.12 66.57 6.10
N ASP A 63 17.93 67.18 6.26
CA ASP A 63 17.21 67.20 7.53
C ASP A 63 17.02 65.77 8.10
N PRO A 64 17.20 65.55 9.41
CA PRO A 64 17.16 64.21 9.98
C PRO A 64 15.75 63.58 9.91
N ILE A 65 15.61 62.54 9.09
CA ILE A 65 14.36 61.76 8.95
C ILE A 65 14.20 60.69 10.04
N SER A 66 12.95 60.41 10.38
CA SER A 66 12.55 59.28 11.22
C SER A 66 12.89 57.97 10.54
N ARG A 67 13.47 57.03 11.29
CA ARG A 67 13.75 55.66 10.84
C ARG A 67 12.44 54.84 10.90
N PRO A 68 12.17 53.95 9.93
CA PRO A 68 11.03 53.06 10.02
C PRO A 68 11.24 52.01 11.12
N GLU A 69 10.17 51.64 11.82
CA GLU A 69 10.14 50.60 12.85
C GLU A 69 8.84 49.79 12.73
N ILE A 70 8.92 48.46 12.79
CA ILE A 70 7.75 47.57 12.83
C ILE A 70 7.34 47.40 14.31
N THR A 71 6.15 47.90 14.66
CA THR A 71 5.63 47.84 16.04
C THR A 71 4.75 46.61 16.29
N SER A 72 4.22 45.99 15.24
CA SER A 72 3.50 44.72 15.30
C SER A 72 3.58 44.05 13.91
N PRO A 73 3.76 42.72 13.81
CA PRO A 73 3.95 41.74 14.91
C PRO A 73 5.29 41.88 15.62
N GLY A 74 5.42 41.24 16.79
CA GLY A 74 6.65 41.19 17.57
C GLY A 74 7.65 40.15 17.06
N SER A 75 8.93 40.32 17.40
CA SER A 75 9.97 39.35 17.01
C SER A 75 9.81 38.02 17.76
N GLY A 76 9.75 36.92 17.01
CA GLY A 76 9.50 35.57 17.51
C GLY A 76 8.02 35.24 17.74
N GLU A 77 7.09 36.08 17.28
CA GLU A 77 5.66 35.82 17.39
C GLU A 77 5.21 34.70 16.42
N LEU A 78 4.36 33.80 16.89
CA LEU A 78 3.71 32.78 16.06
C LEU A 78 2.41 33.33 15.47
N LEU A 79 2.33 33.38 14.15
CA LEU A 79 1.22 33.95 13.41
C LEU A 79 0.54 32.90 12.54
N GLY A 80 -0.75 33.09 12.23
CA GLY A 80 -1.50 32.19 11.34
C GLY A 80 -2.68 32.89 10.69
N GLY A 81 -3.02 32.49 9.47
CA GLY A 81 -4.02 33.16 8.64
C GLY A 81 -3.49 34.46 8.04
N GLY A 82 -4.38 35.43 7.87
CA GLY A 82 -4.01 36.79 7.47
C GLY A 82 -3.87 37.70 8.70
N PHE A 83 -2.76 38.43 8.80
CA PHE A 83 -2.50 39.39 9.86
C PHE A 83 -2.14 40.76 9.28
N THR A 84 -1.97 41.75 10.15
CA THR A 84 -1.63 43.12 9.78
C THR A 84 -0.27 43.49 10.38
N ILE A 85 0.61 44.04 9.56
CA ILE A 85 1.87 44.66 9.98
C ILE A 85 1.60 46.14 10.20
N THR A 86 1.94 46.65 11.37
CA THR A 86 1.89 48.09 11.70
C THR A 86 3.26 48.59 12.13
N GLY A 87 3.48 49.89 11.96
CA GLY A 87 4.73 50.50 12.36
C GLY A 87 4.73 52.01 12.25
N THR A 88 5.89 52.60 12.54
CA THR A 88 6.15 54.03 12.42
C THR A 88 7.19 54.28 11.33
N ALA A 89 7.15 55.45 10.72
CA ALA A 89 8.04 55.88 9.65
C ALA A 89 7.95 57.41 9.47
N GLU A 90 8.77 57.99 8.59
CA GLU A 90 8.71 59.43 8.31
C GLU A 90 7.35 59.84 7.70
N PRO A 91 6.60 60.80 8.29
CA PRO A 91 5.27 61.19 7.80
C PRO A 91 5.26 61.59 6.32
N GLY A 92 4.29 61.06 5.56
CA GLY A 92 4.18 61.33 4.11
C GLY A 92 5.23 60.64 3.22
N SER A 93 6.18 59.89 3.79
CA SER A 93 7.10 59.06 3.00
C SER A 93 6.42 57.82 2.42
N SER A 94 7.08 57.10 1.51
CA SER A 94 6.60 55.82 1.01
C SER A 94 7.31 54.66 1.69
N VAL A 95 6.54 53.65 2.12
CA VAL A 95 7.04 52.39 2.67
C VAL A 95 6.66 51.21 1.78
N GLN A 96 7.65 50.37 1.48
CA GLN A 96 7.49 49.09 0.81
C GLN A 96 7.70 47.96 1.82
N ILE A 97 6.70 47.09 1.97
CA ILE A 97 6.70 46.02 2.98
C ILE A 97 6.76 44.67 2.28
N SER A 98 7.61 43.77 2.76
CA SER A 98 7.97 42.51 2.11
C SER A 98 8.11 41.37 3.11
N ALA A 99 7.96 40.12 2.65
CA ALA A 99 8.23 38.92 3.45
C ALA A 99 9.21 38.01 2.71
N SER A 100 10.13 37.35 3.42
CA SER A 100 11.11 36.41 2.82
C SER A 100 10.48 35.22 2.06
N THR A 101 9.18 34.96 2.24
CA THR A 101 8.40 33.91 1.56
C THR A 101 7.75 34.36 0.25
N ARG A 102 7.93 35.62 -0.20
CA ARG A 102 7.51 36.13 -1.52
C ARG A 102 8.61 36.94 -2.19
N SER A 103 8.60 36.97 -3.53
CA SER A 103 9.42 37.88 -4.34
C SER A 103 8.89 39.30 -4.37
N ASP A 104 7.56 39.44 -4.32
CA ASP A 104 6.86 40.70 -4.51
C ASP A 104 6.54 41.34 -3.15
N PRO A 105 6.48 42.68 -3.04
CA PRO A 105 6.06 43.33 -1.81
C PRO A 105 4.63 42.94 -1.43
N LEU A 106 4.39 42.77 -0.13
CA LEU A 106 3.07 42.53 0.44
C LEU A 106 2.14 43.72 0.20
N CYS A 107 2.68 44.94 0.39
CA CYS A 107 2.04 46.17 -0.01
C CYS A 107 3.09 47.29 -0.18
N VAL A 108 2.66 48.37 -0.82
CA VAL A 108 3.34 49.67 -0.80
C VAL A 108 2.31 50.67 -0.29
N SER A 109 2.70 51.52 0.66
CA SER A 109 1.81 52.51 1.29
C SER A 109 2.52 53.85 1.47
N THR A 110 1.73 54.91 1.68
CA THR A 110 2.21 56.21 2.12
C THR A 110 1.97 56.32 3.62
N VAL A 111 2.98 56.78 4.36
CA VAL A 111 2.92 56.94 5.82
C VAL A 111 1.96 58.08 6.17
N GLY A 112 1.12 57.87 7.19
CA GLY A 112 0.15 58.86 7.65
C GLY A 112 0.82 60.13 8.21
N THR A 113 0.05 61.21 8.36
CA THR A 113 0.53 62.47 8.96
C THR A 113 0.84 62.35 10.46
N ASP A 114 0.35 61.29 11.07
CA ASP A 114 0.65 60.82 12.43
C ASP A 114 1.93 59.96 12.51
N GLY A 115 2.59 59.71 11.38
CA GLY A 115 3.82 58.90 11.29
C GLY A 115 3.58 57.40 11.30
N THR A 116 2.33 56.92 11.17
CA THR A 116 2.03 55.48 11.21
C THR A 116 1.83 54.86 9.83
N PHE A 117 2.07 53.55 9.72
CA PHE A 117 1.71 52.75 8.55
C PHE A 117 1.01 51.45 8.97
N SER A 118 0.23 50.89 8.05
CA SER A 118 -0.49 49.62 8.22
C SER A 118 -0.55 48.85 6.90
N CYS A 119 -0.39 47.53 6.96
CA CYS A 119 -0.30 46.64 5.79
C CYS A 119 -0.88 45.26 6.12
N SER A 120 -1.93 44.83 5.41
CA SER A 120 -2.44 43.46 5.54
C SER A 120 -1.58 42.49 4.72
N THR A 121 -1.15 41.37 5.29
CA THR A 121 -0.27 40.39 4.63
C THR A 121 -1.00 39.46 3.66
N GLY A 122 -2.31 39.29 3.86
CA GLY A 122 -3.03 38.10 3.39
C GLY A 122 -2.45 36.82 4.00
N ALA A 123 -2.82 35.66 3.46
CA ALA A 123 -2.22 34.39 3.88
C ALA A 123 -0.76 34.29 3.41
N LEU A 124 0.17 34.12 4.34
CA LEU A 124 1.56 33.75 4.06
C LEU A 124 1.73 32.22 4.16
N PRO A 125 2.65 31.59 3.40
CA PRO A 125 2.92 30.16 3.50
C PRO A 125 3.43 29.74 4.89
N ASN A 126 3.19 28.48 5.28
CA ASN A 126 3.73 27.92 6.52
C ASN A 126 5.27 27.86 6.45
N ALA A 127 5.97 28.58 7.32
CA ALA A 127 7.42 28.59 7.39
C ALA A 127 7.94 29.11 8.74
N PRO A 128 9.07 28.58 9.25
CA PRO A 128 9.81 29.22 10.32
C PRO A 128 10.64 30.41 9.80
N GLY A 129 10.91 31.38 10.67
CA GLY A 129 11.88 32.45 10.43
C GLY A 129 11.53 33.37 9.26
N VAL A 130 10.23 33.64 9.06
CA VAL A 130 9.76 34.59 8.04
C VAL A 130 10.22 36.00 8.43
N GLN A 131 11.09 36.59 7.61
CA GLN A 131 11.56 37.96 7.80
C GLN A 131 10.57 38.91 7.16
N LEU A 132 9.91 39.72 7.96
CA LEU A 132 9.07 40.83 7.55
C LEU A 132 9.92 42.10 7.52
N ARG A 133 10.11 42.66 6.33
CA ARG A 133 11.00 43.81 6.11
C ARG A 133 10.25 45.00 5.52
N VAL A 134 10.33 46.12 6.22
CA VAL A 134 9.87 47.43 5.74
C VAL A 134 11.07 48.22 5.19
N VAL A 135 10.89 48.84 4.02
CA VAL A 135 11.85 49.77 3.42
C VAL A 135 11.17 51.11 3.25
N GLN A 136 11.72 52.16 3.86
CA GLN A 136 11.27 53.53 3.70
C GLN A 136 12.07 54.20 2.58
N LEU A 137 11.37 54.87 1.68
CA LEU A 137 11.92 55.66 0.59
C LEU A 137 11.55 57.13 0.82
N VAL A 138 12.57 57.97 0.99
CA VAL A 138 12.42 59.43 1.13
C VAL A 138 13.31 60.11 0.09
N SER A 139 12.75 61.03 -0.69
CA SER A 139 13.50 61.81 -1.68
C SER A 139 14.69 62.53 -1.03
N GLY A 140 15.85 62.50 -1.69
CA GLY A 140 17.08 63.13 -1.19
C GLY A 140 17.81 62.38 -0.07
N HIS A 141 17.27 61.25 0.42
CA HIS A 141 17.85 60.47 1.51
C HIS A 141 18.23 59.06 1.06
N ALA A 142 19.11 58.40 1.84
CA ALA A 142 19.37 56.98 1.68
C ALA A 142 18.19 56.15 2.21
N ASN A 143 17.88 55.04 1.52
CA ASN A 143 16.82 54.11 1.95
C ASN A 143 17.13 53.54 3.34
N SER A 144 16.17 53.62 4.25
CA SER A 144 16.24 53.04 5.59
C SER A 144 15.29 51.84 5.68
N SER A 145 15.58 50.89 6.56
CA SER A 145 14.76 49.69 6.74
C SER A 145 14.82 49.15 8.15
N ASP A 146 13.76 48.46 8.53
CA ASP A 146 13.67 47.62 9.72
C ASP A 146 13.19 46.22 9.34
N THR A 147 13.45 45.22 10.19
CA THR A 147 13.15 43.81 9.91
C THR A 147 12.85 43.04 11.19
N VAL A 148 11.67 42.43 11.23
CA VAL A 148 11.22 41.55 12.31
C VAL A 148 11.15 40.11 11.79
N THR A 149 11.52 39.14 12.62
CA THR A 149 11.42 37.71 12.29
C THR A 149 10.24 37.09 13.04
N VAL A 150 9.37 36.38 12.33
CA VAL A 150 8.16 35.71 12.87
C VAL A 150 8.06 34.27 12.36
N ASP A 151 7.32 33.43 13.05
CA ASP A 151 6.97 32.09 12.56
C ASP A 151 5.53 32.10 12.04
N VAL A 152 5.29 31.45 10.89
CA VAL A 152 3.95 31.40 10.28
C VAL A 152 3.45 29.96 10.24
N LEU A 153 2.37 29.67 10.97
CA LEU A 153 1.67 28.38 10.97
C LEU A 153 0.15 28.59 10.87
N ASN A 154 -0.37 28.45 9.65
CA ASN A 154 -1.81 28.51 9.37
C ASN A 154 -2.57 27.33 10.00
N ALA A 155 -3.90 27.47 10.13
CA ALA A 155 -4.75 26.35 10.50
C ALA A 155 -4.61 25.17 9.51
N PRO A 156 -4.71 23.91 9.98
CA PRO A 156 -4.84 22.76 9.08
C PRO A 156 -6.25 22.75 8.45
N THR A 157 -6.42 21.97 7.40
CA THR A 157 -7.76 21.57 6.93
C THR A 157 -8.16 20.24 7.57
N ALA A 158 -9.46 20.03 7.78
CA ALA A 158 -10.03 18.80 8.31
C ALA A 158 -11.35 18.49 7.58
N GLU A 159 -11.54 17.24 7.17
CA GLU A 159 -12.71 16.71 6.48
C GLU A 159 -12.98 15.24 6.86
N SER A 160 -14.16 14.72 6.51
CA SER A 160 -14.49 13.31 6.73
C SER A 160 -13.57 12.40 5.92
N GLY A 161 -13.14 11.28 6.52
CA GLY A 161 -12.46 10.20 5.80
C GLY A 161 -13.35 9.52 4.76
N SER A 162 -14.68 9.56 4.96
CA SER A 162 -15.70 8.96 4.10
C SER A 162 -16.26 9.96 3.09
N SER A 163 -16.37 9.54 1.82
CA SER A 163 -16.99 10.32 0.75
C SER A 163 -18.50 10.49 0.89
N SER A 164 -19.19 9.67 1.71
CA SER A 164 -20.62 9.84 2.02
C SER A 164 -20.87 10.85 3.13
N GLY A 165 -19.83 11.30 3.84
CA GLY A 165 -19.94 12.10 5.07
C GLY A 165 -20.39 11.29 6.30
N VAL A 166 -20.72 10.00 6.12
CA VAL A 166 -21.06 9.05 7.19
C VAL A 166 -19.88 8.11 7.40
N SER A 167 -19.49 7.90 8.66
CA SER A 167 -18.41 7.00 9.08
C SER A 167 -18.96 5.89 9.96
N THR A 168 -18.35 4.70 9.87
CA THR A 168 -18.47 3.67 10.92
C THR A 168 -18.00 4.20 12.28
N GLY A 169 -18.20 3.42 13.35
CA GLY A 169 -17.83 3.72 14.74
C GLY A 169 -16.32 3.93 15.04
N TYR A 170 -15.48 4.17 14.04
CA TYR A 170 -14.09 4.65 14.21
C TYR A 170 -13.94 6.17 14.04
N GLY A 171 -14.89 6.83 13.36
CA GLY A 171 -14.88 8.27 13.10
C GLY A 171 -13.62 8.74 12.38
N THR A 172 -13.38 8.29 11.14
CA THR A 172 -12.18 8.65 10.38
C THR A 172 -12.22 10.12 9.92
N VAL A 173 -11.13 10.85 10.18
CA VAL A 173 -10.93 12.26 9.81
C VAL A 173 -9.62 12.38 9.04
N ARG A 174 -9.56 13.25 8.03
CA ARG A 174 -8.35 13.53 7.23
C ARG A 174 -8.23 15.00 6.86
N GLY A 175 -7.09 15.39 6.30
CA GLY A 175 -6.92 16.73 5.74
C GLY A 175 -5.49 17.07 5.35
N SER A 176 -5.18 18.36 5.33
CA SER A 176 -3.86 18.91 5.04
C SER A 176 -3.33 19.81 6.16
N ALA A 177 -2.01 19.84 6.31
CA ALA A 177 -1.26 20.53 7.35
C ALA A 177 0.16 20.89 6.83
N ALA A 178 0.99 21.54 7.64
CA ALA A 178 2.41 21.71 7.33
C ALA A 178 3.13 20.35 7.35
N GLY A 179 4.07 20.12 6.43
CA GLY A 179 4.75 18.83 6.34
C GLY A 179 5.52 18.47 7.61
N GLY A 180 5.26 17.31 8.19
CA GLY A 180 5.84 16.88 9.47
C GLY A 180 5.20 17.50 10.73
N ALA A 181 4.12 18.27 10.60
CA ALA A 181 3.39 18.82 11.75
C ALA A 181 2.62 17.74 12.52
N THR A 182 2.55 17.88 13.85
CA THR A 182 1.63 17.12 14.68
C THR A 182 0.27 17.79 14.64
N VAL A 183 -0.72 17.12 14.07
CA VAL A 183 -2.12 17.56 14.01
C VAL A 183 -2.90 16.91 15.13
N ARG A 184 -3.69 17.70 15.86
CA ARG A 184 -4.68 17.23 16.82
C ARG A 184 -6.07 17.50 16.26
N ALA A 185 -6.84 16.46 15.97
CA ALA A 185 -8.26 16.63 15.67
C ALA A 185 -9.08 16.35 16.93
N SER A 186 -10.05 17.20 17.20
CA SER A 186 -11.00 17.06 18.31
C SER A 186 -12.43 17.04 17.75
N ALA A 187 -13.28 16.24 18.37
CA ALA A 187 -14.64 15.99 17.95
C ALA A 187 -15.57 15.92 19.15
N ALA A 188 -16.69 16.64 19.12
CA ALA A 188 -17.68 16.60 20.19
C ALA A 188 -19.12 16.72 19.68
N GLY A 189 -20.05 16.01 20.31
CA GLY A 189 -21.48 16.04 19.99
C GLY A 189 -22.24 14.94 20.71
N ASP A 190 -23.40 14.56 20.17
CA ASP A 190 -24.34 13.61 20.82
C ASP A 190 -23.76 12.19 20.94
N ALA A 191 -22.81 11.82 20.05
CA ALA A 191 -22.09 10.55 20.12
C ALA A 191 -20.97 10.54 21.19
N GLY A 192 -20.66 11.67 21.83
CA GLY A 192 -19.61 11.81 22.83
C GLY A 192 -18.55 12.86 22.48
N SER A 193 -17.39 12.77 23.14
CA SER A 193 -16.23 13.63 22.90
C SER A 193 -15.00 12.76 22.68
N PHE A 194 -14.25 13.05 21.63
CA PHE A 194 -13.13 12.25 21.14
C PHE A 194 -12.03 13.15 20.59
N ASP A 195 -10.79 12.70 20.67
CA ASP A 195 -9.66 13.40 20.06
C ASP A 195 -8.59 12.42 19.59
N CYS A 196 -7.92 12.79 18.49
CA CYS A 196 -6.87 12.00 17.86
C CYS A 196 -5.61 12.85 17.66
N LEU A 197 -4.47 12.17 17.50
CA LEU A 197 -3.23 12.77 17.06
C LEU A 197 -2.74 12.08 15.78
N ALA A 198 -2.31 12.87 14.80
CA ALA A 198 -1.67 12.41 13.59
C ALA A 198 -0.41 13.24 13.32
N VAL A 199 0.53 12.71 12.55
CA VAL A 199 1.65 13.49 12.00
C VAL A 199 1.44 13.60 10.50
N ALA A 200 1.45 14.83 9.98
CA ALA A 200 1.33 15.10 8.56
C ALA A 200 2.58 14.61 7.81
N ASP A 201 2.38 13.99 6.65
CA ASP A 201 3.49 13.50 5.84
C ASP A 201 4.28 14.63 5.17
N GLY A 202 5.32 14.29 4.39
CA GLY A 202 6.15 15.28 3.69
C GLY A 202 5.42 16.11 2.62
N SER A 203 4.21 15.71 2.22
CA SER A 203 3.32 16.47 1.33
C SER A 203 2.27 17.29 2.10
N GLY A 204 2.22 17.17 3.43
CA GLY A 204 1.25 17.81 4.30
C GLY A 204 -0.04 17.02 4.50
N GLY A 205 -0.18 15.82 3.94
CA GLY A 205 -1.37 14.98 4.12
C GLY A 205 -1.42 14.33 5.51
N TRP A 206 -2.58 14.32 6.15
CA TRP A 206 -2.78 13.66 7.44
C TRP A 206 -4.14 12.94 7.52
N ALA A 207 -4.22 11.89 8.34
CA ALA A 207 -5.46 11.19 8.67
C ALA A 207 -5.36 10.54 10.06
N CYS A 208 -6.52 10.36 10.71
CA CYS A 208 -6.65 9.66 11.98
C CYS A 208 -8.03 9.01 12.11
N ASN A 209 -8.18 8.12 13.10
CA ASN A 209 -9.48 7.70 13.63
C ASN A 209 -9.68 8.38 14.99
N LEU A 210 -10.89 8.88 15.24
CA LEU A 210 -11.26 9.53 16.52
C LEU A 210 -11.36 8.54 17.68
N GLY A 211 -11.60 7.26 17.41
CA GLY A 211 -11.69 6.22 18.42
C GLY A 211 -12.03 4.87 17.82
N ALA A 212 -12.58 3.97 18.65
CA ALA A 212 -13.21 2.73 18.23
C ALA A 212 -14.46 2.50 19.08
N GLY A 213 -15.53 2.01 18.47
CA GLY A 213 -16.82 1.82 19.16
C GLY A 213 -17.53 3.15 19.48
N ILE A 214 -17.31 4.20 18.70
CA ILE A 214 -18.07 5.45 18.79
C ILE A 214 -19.54 5.14 18.46
N PRO A 215 -20.52 5.47 19.32
CA PRO A 215 -21.93 5.24 19.06
C PRO A 215 -22.46 6.05 17.86
N SER A 216 -23.51 5.54 17.22
CA SER A 216 -24.27 6.26 16.20
C SER A 216 -24.74 7.62 16.71
N GLY A 217 -24.53 8.66 15.91
CA GLY A 217 -24.84 10.04 16.30
C GLY A 217 -24.11 11.08 15.46
N ILE A 218 -23.98 12.29 16.00
CA ILE A 218 -23.35 13.43 15.32
C ILE A 218 -22.19 13.95 16.15
N LEU A 219 -21.07 14.24 15.48
CA LEU A 219 -19.90 14.92 16.03
C LEU A 219 -19.59 16.18 15.21
N ARG A 220 -19.19 17.25 15.90
CA ARG A 220 -18.56 18.43 15.28
C ARG A 220 -17.05 18.31 15.43
N VAL A 221 -16.33 18.30 14.31
CA VAL A 221 -14.88 18.06 14.25
C VAL A 221 -14.13 19.36 13.92
N GLN A 222 -13.01 19.60 14.58
CA GLN A 222 -12.00 20.62 14.26
C GLN A 222 -10.59 20.03 14.38
N ALA A 223 -9.57 20.71 13.85
CA ALA A 223 -8.17 20.35 14.06
C ALA A 223 -7.26 21.57 14.29
N THR A 224 -6.25 21.42 15.16
CA THR A 224 -5.10 22.33 15.29
C THR A 224 -3.82 21.59 14.88
N GLN A 225 -2.76 22.33 14.58
CA GLN A 225 -1.44 21.72 14.31
C GLN A 225 -0.32 22.42 15.07
N SER A 226 0.75 21.70 15.35
CA SER A 226 1.99 22.21 15.95
C SER A 226 3.21 21.62 15.23
N THR A 227 4.35 22.30 15.32
CA THR A 227 5.61 21.86 14.71
C THR A 227 6.75 21.97 15.73
N THR A 228 7.92 21.41 15.40
CA THR A 228 9.12 21.54 16.24
C THR A 228 9.69 22.96 16.28
N TRP A 229 9.30 23.83 15.35
CA TRP A 229 9.79 25.22 15.25
C TRP A 229 8.76 26.25 15.74
N SER A 230 7.45 25.99 15.62
CA SER A 230 6.42 27.00 15.89
C SER A 230 6.27 27.42 17.35
N GLY A 231 6.80 26.66 18.31
CA GLY A 231 6.69 26.97 19.76
C GLY A 231 5.27 26.91 20.36
N GLY A 232 4.24 26.72 19.54
CA GLY A 232 2.83 26.66 19.92
C GLY A 232 1.95 26.02 18.84
N GLU A 233 0.64 25.99 19.10
CA GLU A 233 -0.39 25.52 18.17
C GLU A 233 -0.86 26.61 17.20
N SER A 234 -1.28 26.19 16.01
CA SER A 234 -1.97 27.01 15.02
C SER A 234 -3.37 27.44 15.49
N PRO A 235 -4.00 28.40 14.81
CA PRO A 235 -5.46 28.54 14.85
C PRO A 235 -6.16 27.22 14.46
N ALA A 236 -7.38 27.02 14.96
CA ALA A 236 -8.19 25.85 14.63
C ALA A 236 -8.73 25.89 13.19
N SER A 237 -8.93 24.71 12.61
CA SER A 237 -9.59 24.54 11.31
C SER A 237 -11.05 25.02 11.34
N ALA A 238 -11.63 25.23 10.16
CA ALA A 238 -13.08 25.26 10.02
C ALA A 238 -13.69 23.98 10.62
N SER A 239 -14.83 24.11 11.32
CA SER A 239 -15.53 22.95 11.87
C SER A 239 -16.43 22.29 10.83
N PHE A 240 -16.44 20.96 10.76
CA PHE A 240 -17.42 20.22 9.96
C PHE A 240 -18.23 19.24 10.81
N THR A 241 -19.35 18.78 10.27
CA THR A 241 -20.22 17.78 10.90
C THR A 241 -19.88 16.39 10.37
N LEU A 242 -19.52 15.48 11.27
CA LEU A 242 -19.31 14.06 10.98
C LEU A 242 -20.51 13.28 11.55
N ARG A 243 -21.17 12.48 10.70
CA ARG A 243 -22.18 11.53 11.17
C ARG A 243 -21.51 10.19 11.42
N ILE A 244 -21.70 9.66 12.62
CA ILE A 244 -21.31 8.29 12.98
C ILE A 244 -22.54 7.40 12.81
N ASP A 245 -22.34 6.26 12.20
CA ASP A 245 -23.31 5.18 12.09
C ASP A 245 -22.57 3.89 12.44
N SER A 246 -22.80 3.39 13.66
CA SER A 246 -22.21 2.17 14.18
C SER A 246 -23.17 0.98 14.12
N ASP A 247 -24.39 1.20 13.64
CA ASP A 247 -25.44 0.19 13.68
C ASP A 247 -25.23 -0.80 12.53
N THR A 248 -25.06 -2.08 12.87
CA THR A 248 -24.79 -3.10 11.86
C THR A 248 -26.08 -3.49 11.14
N PRO A 249 -26.11 -3.49 9.79
CA PRO A 249 -27.29 -3.90 9.03
C PRO A 249 -27.76 -5.32 9.38
N ALA A 250 -29.07 -5.54 9.35
CA ALA A 250 -29.63 -6.88 9.45
C ALA A 250 -29.21 -7.76 8.24
N PRO A 251 -29.06 -9.09 8.40
CA PRO A 251 -28.73 -9.96 7.27
C PRO A 251 -29.74 -9.86 6.12
N PRO A 252 -29.29 -9.81 4.85
CA PRO A 252 -30.19 -9.82 3.70
C PRO A 252 -30.93 -11.16 3.60
N VAL A 253 -32.10 -11.16 2.96
CA VAL A 253 -32.87 -12.39 2.69
C VAL A 253 -32.80 -12.69 1.20
N VAL A 254 -32.20 -13.82 0.82
CA VAL A 254 -32.22 -14.32 -0.56
C VAL A 254 -33.56 -15.06 -0.79
N THR A 255 -34.35 -14.61 -1.76
CA THR A 255 -35.66 -15.19 -2.13
C THR A 255 -35.62 -15.97 -3.44
N SER A 256 -34.66 -15.65 -4.33
CA SER A 256 -34.39 -16.38 -5.57
C SER A 256 -32.91 -16.71 -5.70
N PRO A 257 -32.54 -17.89 -6.21
CA PRO A 257 -33.43 -19.02 -6.52
C PRO A 257 -33.89 -19.72 -5.22
N ALA A 258 -35.05 -20.39 -5.27
CA ALA A 258 -35.61 -21.04 -4.07
C ALA A 258 -34.75 -22.23 -3.58
N ARG A 259 -34.81 -22.52 -2.28
CA ARG A 259 -34.07 -23.61 -1.63
C ARG A 259 -34.26 -24.96 -2.35
N GLY A 260 -33.15 -25.63 -2.66
CA GLY A 260 -33.13 -26.95 -3.29
C GLY A 260 -33.42 -26.97 -4.80
N THR A 261 -33.62 -25.81 -5.43
CA THR A 261 -33.86 -25.74 -6.88
C THR A 261 -32.60 -26.05 -7.70
N THR A 262 -32.81 -26.39 -8.97
CA THR A 262 -31.75 -26.57 -9.97
C THR A 262 -31.81 -25.42 -10.97
N VAL A 263 -30.70 -24.72 -11.16
CA VAL A 263 -30.58 -23.56 -12.07
C VAL A 263 -29.36 -23.69 -12.98
N ARG A 264 -29.30 -22.93 -14.08
CA ARG A 264 -28.09 -22.91 -14.93
C ARG A 264 -26.94 -22.25 -14.16
N ALA A 265 -25.75 -22.81 -14.32
CA ALA A 265 -24.54 -22.29 -13.69
C ALA A 265 -24.10 -20.95 -14.31
N SER A 266 -24.42 -20.70 -15.59
CA SER A 266 -24.22 -19.42 -16.25
C SER A 266 -25.48 -18.55 -16.18
N GLY A 267 -25.34 -17.31 -15.73
CA GLY A 267 -26.43 -16.33 -15.74
C GLY A 267 -27.55 -16.62 -14.72
N ALA A 268 -27.23 -17.24 -13.58
CA ALA A 268 -28.19 -17.44 -12.50
C ALA A 268 -28.64 -16.09 -11.92
N VAL A 269 -29.96 -15.85 -11.84
CA VAL A 269 -30.52 -14.63 -11.26
C VAL A 269 -30.83 -14.85 -9.78
N PHE A 270 -30.11 -14.11 -8.94
CA PHE A 270 -30.35 -14.02 -7.52
C PHE A 270 -31.21 -12.79 -7.22
N ALA A 271 -32.14 -12.91 -6.30
CA ALA A 271 -32.95 -11.78 -5.83
C ALA A 271 -33.31 -11.95 -4.37
N GLY A 272 -33.68 -10.85 -3.72
CA GLY A 272 -33.97 -10.85 -2.30
C GLY A 272 -34.40 -9.50 -1.75
N THR A 273 -34.41 -9.40 -0.42
CA THR A 273 -34.60 -8.14 0.32
C THR A 273 -33.38 -7.82 1.18
N GLY A 274 -33.25 -6.55 1.53
CA GLY A 274 -32.16 -6.01 2.35
C GLY A 274 -32.46 -4.58 2.78
N GLU A 275 -31.49 -3.93 3.41
CA GLU A 275 -31.63 -2.53 3.82
C GLU A 275 -31.47 -1.57 2.63
N PRO A 276 -32.33 -0.54 2.47
CA PRO A 276 -32.24 0.40 1.34
C PRO A 276 -30.83 1.03 1.19
N GLN A 277 -30.37 1.14 -0.06
CA GLN A 277 -29.02 1.64 -0.44
C GLN A 277 -27.84 0.76 -0.01
N ALA A 278 -28.03 -0.29 0.79
CA ALA A 278 -26.96 -1.23 1.10
C ALA A 278 -26.48 -1.99 -0.15
N LEU A 279 -25.20 -2.37 -0.18
CA LEU A 279 -24.60 -3.24 -1.18
C LEU A 279 -24.66 -4.70 -0.70
N VAL A 280 -25.52 -5.50 -1.31
CA VAL A 280 -25.59 -6.95 -1.08
C VAL A 280 -24.52 -7.66 -1.91
N THR A 281 -23.81 -8.59 -1.29
CA THR A 281 -22.95 -9.58 -1.96
C THR A 281 -23.53 -10.97 -1.75
N VAL A 282 -23.83 -11.67 -2.85
CA VAL A 282 -24.33 -13.06 -2.82
C VAL A 282 -23.17 -14.01 -3.04
N PHE A 283 -23.10 -15.07 -2.23
CA PHE A 283 -22.13 -16.15 -2.35
C PHE A 283 -22.77 -17.44 -2.83
N ALA A 284 -22.00 -18.23 -3.59
CA ALA A 284 -22.30 -19.61 -3.95
C ALA A 284 -21.08 -20.47 -3.58
N GLY A 285 -21.13 -21.13 -2.43
CA GLY A 285 -19.95 -21.67 -1.76
C GLY A 285 -19.00 -20.53 -1.36
N SER A 286 -17.70 -20.71 -1.59
CA SER A 286 -16.66 -19.72 -1.30
C SER A 286 -16.51 -18.62 -2.36
N PHE A 287 -17.43 -18.49 -3.32
CA PHE A 287 -17.33 -17.56 -4.44
C PHE A 287 -18.42 -16.48 -4.36
N ALA A 288 -18.03 -15.21 -4.43
CA ALA A 288 -18.96 -14.11 -4.65
C ALA A 288 -19.57 -14.27 -6.06
N ALA A 289 -20.86 -14.61 -6.12
CA ALA A 289 -21.59 -14.91 -7.34
C ALA A 289 -22.00 -13.63 -8.08
N CYS A 290 -22.53 -12.64 -7.34
CA CYS A 290 -22.81 -11.29 -7.83
C CYS A 290 -23.02 -10.30 -6.67
N THR A 291 -23.08 -9.01 -7.00
CA THR A 291 -23.41 -7.92 -6.08
C THR A 291 -24.59 -7.09 -6.61
N ALA A 292 -25.38 -6.52 -5.69
CA ALA A 292 -26.53 -5.67 -6.01
C ALA A 292 -26.70 -4.57 -4.96
N THR A 293 -26.99 -3.33 -5.38
CA THR A 293 -27.49 -2.30 -4.46
C THR A 293 -28.99 -2.50 -4.21
N VAL A 294 -29.42 -2.44 -2.96
CA VAL A 294 -30.84 -2.55 -2.58
C VAL A 294 -31.60 -1.28 -2.96
N GLN A 295 -32.66 -1.46 -3.74
CA GLN A 295 -33.57 -0.40 -4.17
C GLN A 295 -34.98 -0.72 -3.64
N ASN A 296 -35.56 0.22 -2.89
CA ASN A 296 -36.90 0.07 -2.28
C ASN A 296 -37.04 -1.22 -1.42
N GLY A 297 -35.97 -1.60 -0.70
CA GLY A 297 -35.92 -2.80 0.14
C GLY A 297 -35.72 -4.13 -0.60
N ALA A 298 -35.65 -4.11 -1.94
CA ALA A 298 -35.42 -5.29 -2.77
C ALA A 298 -34.11 -5.18 -3.56
N TRP A 299 -33.53 -6.32 -3.94
CA TRP A 299 -32.33 -6.38 -4.77
C TRP A 299 -32.40 -7.55 -5.74
N SER A 300 -31.67 -7.44 -6.85
CA SER A 300 -31.47 -8.53 -7.81
C SER A 300 -30.13 -8.38 -8.51
N CYS A 301 -29.42 -9.49 -8.71
CA CYS A 301 -28.23 -9.54 -9.56
C CYS A 301 -28.17 -10.84 -10.37
N THR A 302 -27.54 -10.76 -11.53
CA THR A 302 -27.23 -11.91 -12.37
C THR A 302 -25.79 -12.31 -12.11
N ALA A 303 -25.56 -13.56 -11.69
CA ALA A 303 -24.23 -14.11 -11.53
C ALA A 303 -23.55 -14.39 -12.87
N GLY A 304 -22.22 -14.41 -12.85
CA GLY A 304 -21.39 -14.86 -13.96
C GLY A 304 -21.45 -16.38 -14.16
N ASP A 305 -20.36 -16.96 -14.66
CA ASP A 305 -20.23 -18.41 -14.77
C ASP A 305 -19.85 -19.03 -13.43
N LEU A 306 -20.77 -19.80 -12.86
CA LEU A 306 -20.55 -20.60 -11.65
C LEU A 306 -20.09 -22.03 -12.03
N ALA A 307 -19.51 -22.73 -11.06
CA ALA A 307 -19.22 -24.17 -11.22
C ALA A 307 -20.52 -24.97 -11.25
N ALA A 308 -20.63 -25.96 -12.15
CA ALA A 308 -21.76 -26.87 -12.22
C ALA A 308 -21.71 -27.91 -11.07
N THR A 309 -22.13 -27.49 -9.87
CA THR A 309 -22.15 -28.29 -8.64
C THR A 309 -23.36 -27.93 -7.77
N ARG A 310 -23.66 -28.77 -6.78
CA ARG A 310 -24.40 -28.31 -5.60
C ARG A 310 -23.50 -27.38 -4.79
N ALA A 311 -24.01 -26.22 -4.40
CA ALA A 311 -23.31 -25.27 -3.52
C ALA A 311 -24.31 -24.59 -2.57
N PRO A 312 -23.89 -24.26 -1.34
CA PRO A 312 -24.68 -23.43 -0.44
C PRO A 312 -24.70 -21.99 -0.96
N VAL A 313 -25.87 -21.36 -0.96
CA VAL A 313 -26.09 -19.96 -1.30
C VAL A 313 -26.40 -19.18 -0.04
N SER A 314 -25.77 -18.02 0.08
CA SER A 314 -25.87 -17.08 1.20
C SER A 314 -25.59 -15.65 0.71
N ALA A 315 -25.81 -14.64 1.55
CA ALA A 315 -25.50 -13.26 1.25
C ALA A 315 -25.16 -12.45 2.51
N ILE A 316 -24.37 -11.39 2.33
CA ILE A 316 -24.13 -10.31 3.31
C ILE A 316 -24.55 -8.98 2.68
N GLN A 317 -24.80 -7.96 3.49
CA GLN A 317 -25.01 -6.58 2.99
C GLN A 317 -24.13 -5.59 3.75
N GLN A 318 -23.66 -4.55 3.04
CA GLN A 318 -22.89 -3.45 3.59
C GLN A 318 -23.67 -2.14 3.44
N ASP A 319 -23.81 -1.36 4.49
CA ASP A 319 -24.54 -0.08 4.47
C ASP A 319 -23.71 1.09 3.86
N ALA A 320 -24.24 2.31 3.93
CA ALA A 320 -23.60 3.52 3.40
C ALA A 320 -22.47 4.11 4.28
N ALA A 321 -22.32 3.62 5.51
CA ALA A 321 -21.23 3.97 6.42
C ALA A 321 -20.05 2.99 6.30
N GLY A 322 -20.34 1.75 5.91
CA GLY A 322 -19.41 0.64 5.73
C GLY A 322 -19.65 -0.54 6.68
N ASN A 323 -20.67 -0.52 7.55
CA ASN A 323 -20.94 -1.64 8.46
C ASN A 323 -21.47 -2.84 7.67
N VAL A 324 -21.07 -4.07 8.04
CA VAL A 324 -21.35 -5.30 7.29
C VAL A 324 -22.19 -6.25 8.13
N SER A 325 -23.29 -6.74 7.57
CA SER A 325 -24.21 -7.65 8.25
C SER A 325 -23.58 -9.01 8.55
N ASN A 326 -24.15 -9.72 9.53
CA ASN A 326 -23.99 -11.18 9.59
C ASN A 326 -24.48 -11.84 8.27
N GLU A 327 -23.98 -13.04 7.99
CA GLU A 327 -24.38 -13.81 6.82
C GLU A 327 -25.81 -14.34 6.93
N SER A 328 -26.56 -14.28 5.83
CA SER A 328 -27.91 -14.84 5.72
C SER A 328 -27.92 -16.36 5.92
N THR A 329 -29.02 -16.93 6.42
CA THR A 329 -29.22 -18.39 6.52
C THR A 329 -28.96 -19.11 5.18
N ALA A 330 -27.85 -19.84 5.10
CA ALA A 330 -27.43 -20.53 3.90
C ALA A 330 -28.40 -21.66 3.46
N PHE A 331 -28.42 -21.96 2.16
CA PHE A 331 -29.20 -23.08 1.61
C PHE A 331 -28.63 -23.64 0.30
N ASP A 332 -28.80 -24.93 0.06
CA ASP A 332 -28.31 -25.55 -1.18
C ASP A 332 -29.08 -25.11 -2.43
N VAL A 333 -28.32 -24.86 -3.49
CA VAL A 333 -28.77 -24.76 -4.89
C VAL A 333 -27.94 -25.69 -5.76
N VAL A 334 -28.55 -26.31 -6.77
CA VAL A 334 -27.84 -27.16 -7.74
C VAL A 334 -27.61 -26.38 -9.03
N PHE A 335 -26.36 -26.06 -9.31
CA PHE A 335 -25.96 -25.41 -10.56
C PHE A 335 -25.64 -26.48 -11.61
N VAL A 336 -26.28 -26.40 -12.78
CA VAL A 336 -26.03 -27.32 -13.91
C VAL A 336 -25.47 -26.57 -15.11
N ALA A 337 -24.58 -27.23 -15.87
CA ALA A 337 -24.08 -26.66 -17.11
C ALA A 337 -25.23 -26.45 -18.11
N GLY A 338 -25.29 -25.28 -18.73
CA GLY A 338 -26.23 -25.04 -19.82
C GLY A 338 -25.83 -25.87 -21.04
N THR A 339 -26.74 -26.68 -21.57
CA THR A 339 -26.61 -27.15 -22.94
C THR A 339 -26.72 -25.95 -23.88
N PRO A 340 -25.80 -25.77 -24.85
CA PRO A 340 -26.03 -24.82 -25.92
C PRO A 340 -27.22 -25.34 -26.73
N THR A 341 -28.36 -24.67 -26.66
CA THR A 341 -29.43 -24.89 -27.65
C THR A 341 -28.86 -24.52 -29.01
N PRO A 342 -28.72 -25.45 -29.97
CA PRO A 342 -28.34 -25.07 -31.32
C PRO A 342 -29.46 -24.18 -31.88
N GLY A 343 -29.13 -22.92 -32.18
CA GLY A 343 -30.07 -22.02 -32.82
C GLY A 343 -30.52 -22.60 -34.17
N PRO A 344 -31.81 -22.55 -34.52
CA PRO A 344 -32.28 -23.07 -35.81
C PRO A 344 -31.61 -22.28 -36.94
N SER A 345 -30.80 -22.97 -37.74
CA SER A 345 -30.21 -22.40 -38.95
C SER A 345 -31.32 -22.15 -39.98
N ALA A 346 -31.27 -20.99 -40.64
CA ALA A 346 -32.33 -20.51 -41.50
C ALA A 346 -32.29 -21.11 -42.92
N SER A 347 -33.47 -21.08 -43.57
CA SER A 347 -33.71 -21.13 -45.02
C SER A 347 -33.75 -22.48 -45.75
N ALA A 348 -34.99 -22.91 -46.05
CA ALA A 348 -35.41 -23.37 -47.39
C ALA A 348 -36.92 -23.05 -47.57
N PRO A 349 -37.45 -22.89 -48.81
CA PRO A 349 -38.58 -21.98 -49.07
C PRO A 349 -39.98 -22.61 -49.07
N ALA A 350 -41.01 -21.76 -49.03
CA ALA A 350 -42.44 -22.14 -49.07
C ALA A 350 -43.04 -22.10 -50.49
N ALA A 351 -44.01 -22.99 -50.77
CA ALA A 351 -45.24 -22.83 -51.57
C ALA A 351 -45.92 -24.23 -51.79
N PRO A 352 -47.16 -24.34 -52.31
CA PRO A 352 -48.40 -23.96 -51.61
C PRO A 352 -49.54 -25.01 -51.73
N GLY A 353 -50.64 -24.86 -50.98
CA GLY A 353 -51.98 -25.23 -51.49
C GLY A 353 -52.95 -26.08 -50.64
N ALA A 354 -54.12 -25.48 -50.40
CA ALA A 354 -55.48 -26.06 -50.42
C ALA A 354 -56.01 -27.03 -49.32
N ALA A 355 -56.94 -26.47 -48.51
CA ALA A 355 -58.29 -26.99 -48.15
C ALA A 355 -58.44 -28.35 -47.39
N SER A 356 -59.51 -28.66 -46.64
CA SER A 356 -60.87 -28.09 -46.55
C SER A 356 -61.62 -28.49 -45.25
N GLY A 357 -62.51 -27.63 -44.73
CA GLY A 357 -63.68 -27.98 -43.89
C GLY A 357 -63.42 -28.28 -42.39
N GLY A 358 -64.31 -27.91 -41.44
CA GLY A 358 -65.51 -27.06 -41.51
C GLY A 358 -66.40 -27.21 -40.27
N THR A 359 -67.13 -26.14 -39.88
CA THR A 359 -68.27 -26.10 -38.91
C THR A 359 -67.95 -26.49 -37.44
N GLU A 360 -68.56 -25.94 -36.38
CA GLU A 360 -69.74 -25.06 -36.23
C GLU A 360 -69.61 -24.17 -34.96
N ALA A 361 -70.37 -23.07 -34.88
CA ALA A 361 -70.52 -22.19 -33.69
C ALA A 361 -71.96 -22.38 -33.09
N PRO A 362 -72.59 -21.52 -32.25
CA PRO A 362 -72.27 -20.20 -31.66
C PRO A 362 -72.25 -20.24 -30.10
N GLY A 363 -72.08 -19.19 -29.29
CA GLY A 363 -72.09 -17.71 -29.39
C GLY A 363 -71.92 -17.16 -27.95
N ALA A 364 -72.02 -15.86 -27.62
CA ALA A 364 -72.32 -14.65 -28.40
C ALA A 364 -71.84 -13.38 -27.63
N GLY A 365 -71.64 -12.26 -28.34
CA GLY A 365 -71.42 -10.90 -27.77
C GLY A 365 -70.02 -10.65 -27.17
N GLY A 366 -69.20 -9.68 -27.59
CA GLY A 366 -69.46 -8.46 -28.38
C GLY A 366 -69.70 -7.26 -27.45
N ALA A 367 -69.09 -6.07 -27.62
CA ALA A 367 -68.09 -5.65 -28.61
C ALA A 367 -67.27 -4.43 -28.11
N ALA A 368 -66.29 -4.06 -28.95
CA ALA A 368 -65.51 -2.81 -29.09
C ALA A 368 -66.21 -1.47 -28.72
N GLY A 369 -65.53 -0.32 -28.63
CA GLY A 369 -64.13 0.06 -28.93
C GLY A 369 -63.89 1.54 -28.51
N ALA A 370 -62.68 1.97 -28.18
CA ALA A 370 -61.68 2.57 -29.09
C ALA A 370 -61.90 4.09 -29.40
N GLY A 371 -60.86 4.89 -29.13
CA GLY A 371 -60.77 6.34 -29.42
C GLY A 371 -61.30 7.25 -28.29
N GLY A 372 -60.69 8.40 -27.98
CA GLY A 372 -59.43 8.98 -28.47
C GLY A 372 -59.25 10.43 -28.00
N THR A 373 -57.98 10.88 -27.92
CA THR A 373 -57.51 12.30 -27.98
C THR A 373 -58.12 13.40 -27.09
N GLY A 374 -57.24 14.11 -26.36
CA GLY A 374 -57.24 15.58 -26.36
C GLY A 374 -57.33 16.30 -25.00
N GLY A 375 -56.62 17.44 -24.91
CA GLY A 375 -56.96 18.53 -23.97
C GLY A 375 -56.01 18.71 -22.79
N ALA A 376 -55.13 19.72 -22.88
CA ALA A 376 -54.43 20.29 -21.72
C ALA A 376 -55.26 21.43 -21.11
N ALA A 377 -55.15 21.64 -19.79
CA ALA A 377 -55.32 22.96 -19.17
C ALA A 377 -54.70 22.99 -17.76
N SER A 378 -53.99 24.07 -17.45
CA SER A 378 -53.44 24.39 -16.13
C SER A 378 -54.53 24.88 -15.16
N GLY A 379 -54.25 24.88 -13.86
CA GLY A 379 -55.08 25.55 -12.85
C GLY A 379 -54.38 25.65 -11.50
N ASP A 380 -53.87 26.84 -11.18
CA ASP A 380 -53.37 27.19 -9.84
C ASP A 380 -54.52 27.23 -8.81
N GLY A 381 -54.19 27.03 -7.52
CA GLY A 381 -55.20 26.97 -6.47
C GLY A 381 -54.64 26.95 -5.04
N SER A 382 -53.89 27.98 -4.66
CA SER A 382 -53.50 28.22 -3.27
C SER A 382 -54.71 28.54 -2.37
N GLY A 383 -54.78 27.96 -1.16
CA GLY A 383 -55.80 28.30 -0.17
C GLY A 383 -55.42 27.89 1.25
N ALA A 384 -55.10 28.86 2.09
CA ALA A 384 -54.90 28.64 3.53
C ALA A 384 -56.25 28.70 4.28
N GLY A 385 -56.36 27.95 5.38
CA GLY A 385 -57.51 28.01 6.29
C GLY A 385 -57.10 27.55 7.69
N ALA A 386 -57.34 28.39 8.70
CA ALA A 386 -56.93 28.15 10.08
C ALA A 386 -58.13 28.11 11.04
N GLY A 387 -57.95 27.43 12.18
CA GLY A 387 -58.90 27.36 13.31
C GLY A 387 -59.91 26.20 13.23
N ALA A 388 -60.53 25.76 14.33
CA ALA A 388 -60.25 26.00 15.75
C ALA A 388 -61.07 25.00 16.62
N GLY A 389 -60.63 24.74 17.86
CA GLY A 389 -61.35 23.93 18.86
C GLY A 389 -61.18 22.40 18.69
N GLY A 390 -61.20 21.57 19.73
CA GLY A 390 -61.37 21.86 21.17
C GLY A 390 -62.21 20.78 21.85
N ALA A 391 -61.66 20.20 22.93
CA ALA A 391 -62.20 19.21 23.89
C ALA A 391 -61.98 17.72 23.51
N ASP A 392 -61.73 16.78 24.42
CA ASP A 392 -61.86 16.74 25.89
C ASP A 392 -60.61 16.12 26.59
N GLY A 393 -60.53 16.22 27.93
CA GLY A 393 -59.46 15.60 28.74
C GLY A 393 -59.97 14.89 30.01
N THR A 394 -59.06 14.26 30.76
CA THR A 394 -59.11 13.83 32.19
C THR A 394 -57.99 12.81 32.44
N GLY A 395 -57.27 12.71 33.57
CA GLY A 395 -56.98 13.61 34.72
C GLY A 395 -55.46 13.52 35.03
N GLY A 396 -54.82 14.24 35.96
CA GLY A 396 -55.23 14.63 37.32
C GLY A 396 -54.92 13.49 38.31
N ALA A 397 -54.07 13.59 39.33
CA ALA A 397 -53.25 14.67 39.91
C ALA A 397 -51.88 14.08 40.38
N GLY A 398 -50.77 14.80 40.62
CA GLY A 398 -50.52 15.85 41.61
C GLY A 398 -49.68 15.27 42.78
N GLY A 399 -48.65 15.91 43.34
CA GLY A 399 -47.97 17.19 43.01
C GLY A 399 -46.93 17.54 44.10
N ALA A 400 -46.27 18.71 43.96
CA ALA A 400 -45.49 19.43 45.00
C ALA A 400 -44.16 18.77 45.50
N THR A 401 -43.09 19.49 45.90
CA THR A 401 -42.69 20.93 45.86
C THR A 401 -41.22 21.07 46.26
N GLY A 402 -40.54 22.15 45.83
CA GLY A 402 -39.43 22.79 46.55
C GLY A 402 -38.02 22.25 46.22
N GLN A 403 -37.04 23.01 45.69
CA GLN A 403 -36.41 24.29 46.11
C GLN A 403 -35.23 24.07 47.08
N GLY A 404 -34.03 24.55 46.72
CA GLY A 404 -32.86 24.57 47.62
C GLY A 404 -31.51 24.73 46.90
N ASP A 405 -31.03 25.97 46.78
CA ASP A 405 -29.74 26.30 46.15
C ASP A 405 -28.52 26.09 47.04
N GLY A 406 -27.36 25.90 46.41
CA GLY A 406 -26.11 26.58 46.79
C GLY A 406 -25.08 25.82 47.64
N GLY A 407 -23.81 26.23 47.49
CA GLY A 407 -22.73 25.97 48.45
C GLY A 407 -21.45 25.35 47.86
N ALA A 408 -20.34 26.08 47.92
CA ALA A 408 -19.01 25.65 47.46
C ALA A 408 -18.09 25.22 48.62
N SER A 409 -16.83 24.91 48.30
CA SER A 409 -15.74 24.38 49.15
C SER A 409 -15.90 22.90 49.56
N GLY A 410 -14.83 22.10 49.70
CA GLY A 410 -13.40 22.38 49.61
C GLY A 410 -12.66 21.70 50.76
N GLY A 411 -11.93 20.60 50.49
CA GLY A 411 -11.28 19.84 51.56
C GLY A 411 -10.50 18.61 51.08
N SER A 412 -9.18 18.72 51.09
CA SER A 412 -8.23 17.62 50.90
C SER A 412 -8.13 16.72 52.14
N GLY A 413 -8.07 15.39 51.99
CA GLY A 413 -7.91 14.45 53.11
C GLY A 413 -7.27 13.13 52.70
N ALA A 414 -6.10 12.83 53.28
CA ALA A 414 -5.20 11.73 52.91
C ALA A 414 -5.76 10.30 53.08
N GLY A 415 -5.19 9.40 52.29
CA GLY A 415 -5.55 7.98 52.22
C GLY A 415 -5.28 7.09 53.43
N SER A 416 -6.02 5.99 53.43
CA SER A 416 -5.62 4.63 53.85
C SER A 416 -6.43 3.69 52.93
N GLY A 417 -5.98 2.53 52.48
CA GLY A 417 -5.12 1.56 53.17
C GLY A 417 -5.90 0.25 53.32
N GLY A 418 -6.43 -0.29 52.21
CA GLY A 418 -7.28 -1.49 52.20
C GLY A 418 -7.02 -2.36 50.99
N ALA A 419 -6.47 -3.55 51.20
CA ALA A 419 -6.23 -4.53 50.15
C ALA A 419 -7.52 -5.31 49.82
N PRO A 420 -7.91 -5.48 48.54
CA PRO A 420 -8.99 -6.40 48.17
C PRO A 420 -8.46 -7.85 48.11
N GLY A 421 -9.25 -8.78 48.65
CA GLY A 421 -8.98 -10.22 48.51
C GLY A 421 -9.28 -10.76 47.11
N SER A 422 -8.69 -11.91 46.78
CA SER A 422 -8.95 -12.61 45.52
C SER A 422 -10.37 -13.18 45.44
N PRO A 423 -10.97 -13.18 44.24
CA PRO A 423 -11.73 -14.36 43.82
C PRO A 423 -11.53 -14.76 42.35
N GLY A 424 -11.43 -16.08 42.10
CA GLY A 424 -12.01 -16.75 40.93
C GLY A 424 -11.33 -16.61 39.55
N PRO A 425 -10.93 -17.72 38.89
CA PRO A 425 -10.44 -17.68 37.51
C PRO A 425 -11.61 -17.57 36.52
N GLY A 426 -11.90 -16.36 36.07
CA GLY A 426 -12.89 -16.03 35.03
C GLY A 426 -12.28 -15.36 33.80
N GLY A 427 -11.10 -15.82 33.36
CA GLY A 427 -10.39 -15.23 32.23
C GLY A 427 -11.02 -15.60 30.89
N SER A 428 -11.99 -14.82 30.43
CA SER A 428 -12.32 -14.75 29.00
C SER A 428 -11.11 -14.21 28.26
N THR A 429 -10.45 -15.08 27.50
CA THR A 429 -9.37 -14.69 26.58
C THR A 429 -9.90 -13.66 25.58
N PRO A 430 -9.24 -12.51 25.37
CA PRO A 430 -9.57 -11.63 24.27
C PRO A 430 -9.37 -12.39 22.97
N HIS A 431 -10.44 -12.62 22.22
CA HIS A 431 -10.34 -13.09 20.86
C HIS A 431 -9.59 -12.02 20.06
N THR A 432 -8.36 -12.33 19.67
CA THR A 432 -7.56 -11.45 18.82
C THR A 432 -8.07 -11.60 17.39
N GLU A 433 -9.12 -10.85 17.07
CA GLU A 433 -9.67 -10.78 15.71
C GLU A 433 -8.69 -10.11 14.75
N ALA A 434 -8.79 -10.53 13.49
CA ALA A 434 -7.77 -10.28 12.48
C ALA A 434 -7.98 -8.94 11.75
N HIS A 435 -6.86 -8.24 11.54
CA HIS A 435 -6.61 -7.36 10.38
C HIS A 435 -7.72 -6.36 9.99
N GLY A 436 -8.08 -5.47 10.91
CA GLY A 436 -8.69 -4.19 10.56
C GLY A 436 -7.65 -3.25 9.93
N ALA A 437 -7.91 -2.81 8.69
CA ALA A 437 -7.07 -1.82 8.02
C ALA A 437 -7.27 -0.41 8.62
N ASP A 438 -6.23 0.14 9.24
CA ASP A 438 -6.21 1.49 9.81
C ASP A 438 -5.97 2.61 8.77
N GLY A 439 -5.75 2.23 7.50
CA GLY A 439 -5.41 3.14 6.41
C GLY A 439 -4.04 3.82 6.53
N SER A 440 -3.24 3.48 7.54
CA SER A 440 -2.04 4.23 7.91
C SER A 440 -0.77 3.70 7.24
N TRP A 441 0.31 4.49 7.30
CA TRP A 441 1.65 3.99 6.95
C TRP A 441 2.16 2.91 7.90
N ALA A 442 1.61 2.77 9.11
CA ALA A 442 1.90 1.67 10.03
C ALA A 442 1.00 0.44 9.82
N GLY A 443 -0.02 0.55 8.96
CA GLY A 443 -1.06 -0.45 8.76
C GLY A 443 -0.53 -1.84 8.45
N SER A 444 -1.20 -2.85 9.01
CA SER A 444 -0.77 -4.24 8.93
C SER A 444 -0.95 -4.78 7.51
N THR A 445 0.14 -5.24 6.90
CA THR A 445 0.07 -6.05 5.69
C THR A 445 0.21 -7.53 6.05
N ARG A 446 -0.16 -8.43 5.13
CA ARG A 446 0.10 -9.87 5.28
C ARG A 446 1.59 -10.27 5.41
N PHE A 447 2.51 -9.31 5.29
CA PHE A 447 3.95 -9.49 5.55
C PHE A 447 4.45 -8.72 6.77
N SER A 448 3.62 -7.95 7.48
CA SER A 448 4.00 -7.26 8.72
C SER A 448 3.78 -8.11 9.98
N VAL A 449 3.04 -9.22 9.87
CA VAL A 449 2.89 -10.22 10.95
C VAL A 449 4.21 -10.99 11.09
N SER A 450 4.82 -10.98 12.27
CA SER A 450 6.05 -11.74 12.53
C SER A 450 5.85 -13.23 12.29
N LEU A 451 6.70 -13.84 11.46
CA LEU A 451 6.80 -15.29 11.34
C LEU A 451 7.09 -15.90 12.71
N ALA A 452 6.42 -17.01 13.06
CA ALA A 452 6.52 -17.59 14.40
C ALA A 452 7.98 -17.89 14.80
N PRO A 453 8.33 -17.71 16.08
CA PRO A 453 9.71 -17.82 16.53
C PRO A 453 10.26 -19.25 16.39
N VAL A 454 11.53 -19.34 16.01
CA VAL A 454 12.25 -20.59 15.71
C VAL A 454 12.33 -21.54 16.93
N PHE A 455 12.27 -21.00 18.14
CA PHE A 455 12.46 -21.73 19.41
C PHE A 455 11.37 -21.36 20.43
N GLY A 456 10.78 -22.37 21.11
CA GLY A 456 9.72 -22.19 22.11
C GLY A 456 9.08 -23.52 22.54
N GLN A 457 8.27 -23.53 23.60
CA GLN A 457 7.73 -24.77 24.20
C GLN A 457 6.79 -25.59 23.28
N ALA A 458 6.16 -24.96 22.28
CA ALA A 458 5.32 -25.66 21.28
C ALA A 458 6.10 -26.25 20.07
N SER A 459 7.43 -26.13 20.04
CA SER A 459 8.22 -26.35 18.82
C SER A 459 8.31 -27.80 18.32
N GLY A 460 8.33 -28.80 19.21
CA GLY A 460 8.67 -30.18 18.84
C GLY A 460 7.75 -30.82 17.79
N LEU A 461 6.43 -30.69 17.99
CA LEU A 461 5.43 -31.23 17.05
C LEU A 461 5.43 -30.47 15.71
N ASN A 462 5.66 -29.16 15.73
CA ASN A 462 5.72 -28.35 14.50
C ASN A 462 6.92 -28.71 13.62
N TRP A 463 8.09 -29.00 14.22
CA TRP A 463 9.25 -29.48 13.47
C TRP A 463 9.03 -30.89 12.88
N LEU A 464 8.34 -31.79 13.59
CA LEU A 464 7.95 -33.10 13.07
C LEU A 464 6.95 -32.99 11.91
N LEU A 465 5.96 -32.10 12.01
CA LEU A 465 5.01 -31.83 10.92
C LEU A 465 5.70 -31.21 9.71
N ALA A 466 6.59 -30.23 9.91
CA ALA A 466 7.40 -29.63 8.85
C ALA A 466 8.29 -30.65 8.14
N LEU A 467 8.88 -31.60 8.89
CA LEU A 467 9.63 -32.72 8.34
C LEU A 467 8.73 -33.68 7.54
N GLY A 468 7.53 -33.98 8.04
CA GLY A 468 6.53 -34.79 7.33
C GLY A 468 6.10 -34.17 6.00
N VAL A 469 5.80 -32.86 6.00
CA VAL A 469 5.49 -32.08 4.79
C VAL A 469 6.68 -32.07 3.83
N ALA A 470 7.92 -31.94 4.33
CA ALA A 470 9.12 -32.01 3.50
C ALA A 470 9.30 -33.38 2.83
N VAL A 471 9.07 -34.48 3.56
CA VAL A 471 9.08 -35.84 2.99
C VAL A 471 7.98 -36.01 1.94
N ALA A 472 6.77 -35.51 2.20
CA ALA A 472 5.67 -35.54 1.23
C ALA A 472 6.02 -34.74 -0.05
N ALA A 473 6.59 -33.54 0.07
CA ALA A 473 7.03 -32.74 -1.06
C ALA A 473 8.14 -33.44 -1.89
N LEU A 474 9.06 -34.13 -1.23
CA LEU A 474 10.10 -34.92 -1.91
C LEU A 474 9.52 -36.10 -2.69
N LEU A 475 8.56 -36.83 -2.10
CA LEU A 475 7.93 -38.01 -2.70
C LEU A 475 6.91 -37.68 -3.79
N LEU A 476 6.10 -36.63 -3.60
CA LEU A 476 5.01 -36.26 -4.51
C LEU A 476 5.43 -35.27 -5.60
N VAL A 477 6.40 -34.38 -5.32
CA VAL A 477 6.83 -33.35 -6.27
C VAL A 477 8.24 -33.61 -6.80
N ALA A 478 9.25 -33.68 -5.93
CA ALA A 478 10.65 -33.70 -6.39
C ALA A 478 11.03 -34.99 -7.16
N ALA A 479 10.61 -36.16 -6.67
CA ALA A 479 10.91 -37.44 -7.32
C ALA A 479 10.13 -37.66 -8.64
N PRO A 480 8.80 -37.43 -8.72
CA PRO A 480 8.05 -37.58 -9.98
C PRO A 480 8.50 -36.57 -11.04
N ALA A 481 8.75 -35.30 -10.66
CA ALA A 481 9.29 -34.30 -11.57
C ALA A 481 10.67 -34.71 -12.13
N ARG A 482 11.51 -35.36 -11.31
CA ARG A 482 12.82 -35.88 -11.75
C ARG A 482 12.68 -37.00 -12.79
N LEU A 483 11.76 -37.94 -12.56
CA LEU A 483 11.50 -39.06 -13.46
C LEU A 483 10.99 -38.55 -14.80
N MET A 484 9.94 -37.72 -14.79
CA MET A 484 9.37 -37.11 -16.00
C MET A 484 10.41 -36.28 -16.76
N ALA A 485 11.16 -35.40 -16.09
CA ALA A 485 12.22 -34.61 -16.73
C ALA A 485 13.35 -35.48 -17.31
N GLY A 486 13.65 -36.62 -16.67
CA GLY A 486 14.57 -37.63 -17.18
C GLY A 486 14.12 -38.17 -18.54
N ALA A 487 12.90 -38.72 -18.61
CA ALA A 487 12.32 -39.28 -19.82
C ALA A 487 12.16 -38.23 -20.93
N LEU A 488 11.57 -37.07 -20.62
CA LEU A 488 11.42 -35.97 -21.58
C LEU A 488 12.77 -35.54 -22.17
N SER A 489 13.84 -35.47 -21.36
CA SER A 489 15.16 -35.06 -21.86
C SER A 489 15.82 -36.05 -22.83
N VAL A 490 15.33 -37.28 -22.92
CA VAL A 490 15.74 -38.30 -23.92
C VAL A 490 14.86 -38.15 -25.16
N SER A 491 13.54 -38.12 -24.99
CA SER A 491 12.55 -38.04 -26.07
C SER A 491 12.62 -36.74 -26.87
N PHE A 492 12.75 -35.58 -26.19
CA PHE A 492 12.87 -34.29 -26.87
C PHE A 492 14.22 -34.10 -27.58
N ARG A 493 15.32 -34.71 -27.11
CA ARG A 493 16.61 -34.64 -27.83
C ARG A 493 16.57 -35.37 -29.17
N ALA A 494 15.75 -36.42 -29.29
CA ALA A 494 15.50 -37.07 -30.58
C ALA A 494 14.57 -36.25 -31.50
N ARG A 495 13.62 -35.48 -30.93
CA ARG A 495 12.63 -34.70 -31.69
C ARG A 495 13.13 -33.32 -32.13
N ILE A 496 13.79 -32.55 -31.24
CA ILE A 496 14.38 -31.23 -31.56
C ILE A 496 15.47 -31.34 -32.65
N ARG A 497 16.16 -32.49 -32.74
CA ARG A 497 17.13 -32.76 -33.82
C ARG A 497 16.48 -33.10 -35.18
N ARG A 498 15.15 -33.20 -35.24
CA ARG A 498 14.36 -33.46 -36.47
C ARG A 498 13.35 -32.36 -36.80
N THR A 499 12.90 -31.56 -35.83
CA THR A 499 11.94 -30.47 -36.05
C THR A 499 12.39 -29.19 -35.36
N GLY A 500 12.98 -28.27 -36.14
CA GLY A 500 12.97 -26.85 -35.78
C GLY A 500 11.53 -26.34 -35.87
N THR A 501 10.99 -25.79 -34.78
CA THR A 501 9.56 -25.42 -34.71
C THR A 501 9.26 -24.17 -35.53
N LEU A 502 8.79 -24.37 -36.75
CA LEU A 502 8.08 -23.39 -37.57
C LEU A 502 6.68 -23.17 -37.00
N LEU A 503 6.52 -22.19 -36.11
CA LEU A 503 5.19 -21.81 -35.59
C LEU A 503 4.46 -20.77 -36.47
N THR A 504 5.16 -20.19 -37.43
CA THR A 504 4.59 -19.49 -38.58
C THR A 504 5.36 -19.88 -39.84
N GLY A 505 4.72 -19.83 -41.01
CA GLY A 505 5.28 -20.29 -42.30
C GLY A 505 6.40 -19.42 -42.89
N ARG A 506 7.13 -18.64 -42.07
CA ARG A 506 8.21 -17.74 -42.48
C ARG A 506 9.35 -17.65 -41.46
N ASN A 507 9.81 -18.78 -40.90
CA ASN A 507 11.12 -18.78 -40.22
C ASN A 507 12.25 -18.74 -41.25
N ARG A 508 12.66 -17.52 -41.61
CA ARG A 508 13.98 -17.27 -42.21
C ARG A 508 15.09 -17.73 -41.25
N PRO A 509 16.24 -18.20 -41.76
CA PRO A 509 17.35 -18.61 -40.91
C PRO A 509 17.90 -17.42 -40.10
N ARG A 510 18.42 -17.69 -38.89
CA ARG A 510 18.80 -16.66 -37.90
C ARG A 510 19.89 -15.67 -38.35
N ASN A 511 20.58 -15.96 -39.45
CA ASN A 511 21.58 -15.08 -40.07
C ASN A 511 20.97 -14.04 -41.02
N GLU A 512 19.68 -14.15 -41.36
CA GLU A 512 18.96 -13.23 -42.26
C GLU A 512 18.24 -12.09 -41.51
N PHE A 513 18.28 -12.11 -40.18
CA PHE A 513 18.00 -10.91 -39.39
C PHE A 513 19.28 -10.11 -39.30
N ASP A 514 19.32 -8.96 -39.96
CA ASP A 514 20.23 -7.87 -39.58
C ASP A 514 20.19 -7.72 -38.06
N ARG A 515 21.36 -7.46 -37.44
CA ARG A 515 21.43 -7.24 -35.98
C ARG A 515 20.34 -6.25 -35.59
N ALA A 516 19.30 -6.74 -34.90
CA ALA A 516 18.39 -5.86 -34.18
C ALA A 516 19.29 -4.93 -33.36
N PRO A 517 19.09 -3.60 -33.45
CA PRO A 517 20.05 -2.65 -32.90
C PRO A 517 20.33 -3.06 -31.46
N GLU A 518 21.61 -3.33 -31.17
CA GLU A 518 22.06 -3.71 -29.84
C GLU A 518 21.89 -2.48 -28.94
N LEU A 519 20.65 -2.26 -28.50
CA LEU A 519 20.30 -1.43 -27.36
C LEU A 519 21.10 -2.02 -26.21
N ALA A 520 22.24 -1.39 -25.96
CA ALA A 520 23.15 -1.69 -24.86
C ALA A 520 22.48 -1.25 -23.55
N LEU A 521 21.37 -1.92 -23.22
CA LEU A 521 20.63 -1.75 -22.00
C LEU A 521 21.59 -2.03 -20.86
N ASN A 522 21.85 -0.98 -20.06
CA ASN A 522 22.73 -1.08 -18.92
C ASN A 522 22.28 -2.29 -18.07
N PRO A 523 23.15 -3.30 -17.83
CA PRO A 523 22.76 -4.52 -17.12
C PRO A 523 22.26 -4.24 -15.71
N TRP A 524 22.68 -3.12 -15.10
CA TRP A 524 22.14 -2.65 -13.82
C TRP A 524 20.68 -2.18 -13.93
N VAL A 525 20.32 -1.46 -14.99
CA VAL A 525 18.94 -1.05 -15.25
C VAL A 525 18.06 -2.27 -15.50
N LEU A 526 18.53 -3.22 -16.31
CA LEU A 526 17.80 -4.47 -16.55
C LEU A 526 17.58 -5.28 -15.26
N ALA A 527 18.61 -5.36 -14.39
CA ALA A 527 18.50 -6.01 -13.10
C ALA A 527 17.51 -5.29 -12.16
N SER A 528 17.59 -3.96 -12.04
CA SER A 528 16.69 -3.16 -11.21
C SER A 528 15.23 -3.26 -11.67
N VAL A 529 14.96 -3.10 -12.97
CA VAL A 529 13.61 -3.27 -13.54
C VAL A 529 13.07 -4.68 -13.27
N SER A 530 13.93 -5.70 -13.36
CA SER A 530 13.53 -7.08 -13.07
C SER A 530 13.27 -7.33 -11.58
N ILE A 531 14.00 -6.68 -10.68
CA ILE A 531 13.74 -6.74 -9.22
C ILE A 531 12.40 -6.10 -8.91
N VAL A 532 12.10 -4.92 -9.47
CA VAL A 532 10.80 -4.23 -9.30
C VAL A 532 9.66 -5.08 -9.87
N ALA A 533 9.85 -5.69 -11.05
CA ALA A 533 8.86 -6.61 -11.63
C ALA A 533 8.64 -7.84 -10.74
N ALA A 534 9.70 -8.47 -10.22
CA ALA A 534 9.60 -9.59 -9.29
C ALA A 534 8.89 -9.17 -7.99
N ALA A 535 9.16 -7.97 -7.47
CA ALA A 535 8.53 -7.45 -6.27
C ALA A 535 7.03 -7.20 -6.45
N ALA A 536 6.62 -6.57 -7.56
CA ALA A 536 5.21 -6.41 -7.93
C ALA A 536 4.50 -7.76 -8.09
N ILE A 537 5.14 -8.74 -8.74
CA ILE A 537 4.61 -10.11 -8.86
C ILE A 537 4.45 -10.76 -7.46
N GLY A 538 5.43 -10.59 -6.57
CA GLY A 538 5.38 -11.12 -5.21
C GLY A 538 4.27 -10.49 -4.36
N MET A 539 4.10 -9.18 -4.47
CA MET A 539 3.04 -8.39 -3.84
C MET A 539 1.63 -8.88 -4.23
N LEU A 540 1.43 -9.27 -5.49
CA LEU A 540 0.18 -9.82 -6.03
C LEU A 540 -0.19 -11.23 -5.52
N SER A 541 0.64 -11.88 -4.68
CA SER A 541 0.33 -13.21 -4.12
C SER A 541 -0.78 -13.22 -3.05
N GLY A 542 -1.48 -12.10 -2.87
CA GLY A 542 -2.65 -11.93 -2.02
C GLY A 542 -3.54 -10.80 -2.56
N PRO A 543 -4.56 -10.34 -1.80
CA PRO A 543 -5.23 -9.07 -2.09
C PRO A 543 -4.23 -7.91 -2.01
N VAL A 544 -4.53 -6.83 -2.74
CA VAL A 544 -3.82 -5.55 -2.66
C VAL A 544 -4.89 -4.49 -2.51
N GLU A 545 -4.85 -3.78 -1.38
CA GLU A 545 -5.80 -2.73 -1.05
C GLU A 545 -5.22 -1.35 -1.33
N ASN A 546 -6.09 -0.35 -1.48
CA ASN A 546 -5.71 1.01 -1.81
C ASN A 546 -5.21 1.78 -0.56
N GLN A 547 -4.07 1.36 0.01
CA GLN A 547 -3.51 1.90 1.25
C GLN A 547 -2.00 2.16 1.13
N PRO A 548 -1.45 3.18 1.84
CA PRO A 548 -0.03 3.52 1.79
C PRO A 548 0.88 2.39 2.32
N ALA A 549 0.39 1.55 3.24
CA ALA A 549 1.09 0.36 3.70
C ALA A 549 1.53 -0.58 2.55
N TYR A 550 0.77 -0.65 1.45
CA TYR A 550 1.13 -1.45 0.28
C TYR A 550 2.27 -0.84 -0.55
N LEU A 551 2.47 0.49 -0.53
CA LEU A 551 3.67 1.13 -1.12
C LEU A 551 4.92 0.86 -0.27
N ARG A 552 4.77 0.94 1.07
CA ARG A 552 5.81 0.57 2.04
C ARG A 552 6.24 -0.89 1.84
N LEU A 553 5.27 -1.80 1.66
CA LEU A 553 5.50 -3.20 1.34
C LEU A 553 6.23 -3.40 0.01
N LEU A 554 5.83 -2.69 -1.06
CA LEU A 554 6.52 -2.79 -2.36
C LEU A 554 8.01 -2.38 -2.25
N ALA A 555 8.31 -1.33 -1.50
CA ALA A 555 9.68 -0.91 -1.21
C ALA A 555 10.44 -1.95 -0.37
N ALA A 556 9.80 -2.53 0.65
CA ALA A 556 10.36 -3.61 1.47
C ALA A 556 10.71 -4.85 0.63
N ILE A 557 9.82 -5.26 -0.27
CA ILE A 557 10.05 -6.42 -1.16
C ILE A 557 11.17 -6.11 -2.17
N CYS A 558 11.21 -4.90 -2.73
CA CYS A 558 12.31 -4.49 -3.62
C CYS A 558 13.68 -4.57 -2.93
N ILE A 559 13.79 -4.08 -1.69
CA ILE A 559 15.03 -4.13 -0.90
C ILE A 559 15.39 -5.58 -0.55
N ALA A 560 14.43 -6.37 -0.06
CA ALA A 560 14.66 -7.78 0.28
C ALA A 560 15.11 -8.58 -0.94
N PHE A 561 14.52 -8.35 -2.12
CA PHE A 561 14.92 -9.04 -3.36
C PHE A 561 16.26 -8.52 -3.91
N ALA A 562 16.60 -7.24 -3.73
CA ALA A 562 17.94 -6.73 -4.04
C ALA A 562 19.01 -7.41 -3.17
N VAL A 563 18.79 -7.51 -1.85
CA VAL A 563 19.67 -8.22 -0.91
C VAL A 563 19.78 -9.70 -1.27
N LEU A 564 18.64 -10.37 -1.54
CA LEU A 564 18.60 -11.78 -1.94
C LEU A 564 19.47 -12.05 -3.18
N ASN A 565 19.34 -11.23 -4.23
CA ASN A 565 20.14 -11.37 -5.46
C ASN A 565 21.62 -11.02 -5.24
N ALA A 566 21.93 -10.00 -4.44
CA ALA A 566 23.30 -9.61 -4.12
C ALA A 566 24.02 -10.73 -3.36
N VAL A 567 23.40 -11.27 -2.30
CA VAL A 567 23.97 -12.33 -1.46
C VAL A 567 24.09 -13.65 -2.22
N SER A 568 23.06 -14.05 -2.98
CA SER A 568 23.08 -15.30 -3.77
C SER A 568 24.13 -15.31 -4.89
N VAL A 569 24.64 -14.14 -5.28
CA VAL A 569 25.74 -14.01 -6.24
C VAL A 569 27.08 -13.83 -5.53
N LEU A 570 27.19 -12.89 -4.59
CA LEU A 570 28.46 -12.47 -4.00
C LEU A 570 29.07 -13.56 -3.11
N VAL A 571 28.26 -14.22 -2.26
CA VAL A 571 28.76 -15.23 -1.32
C VAL A 571 29.23 -16.50 -2.06
N PRO A 572 28.47 -17.10 -3.00
CA PRO A 572 28.97 -18.24 -3.78
C PRO A 572 30.15 -17.88 -4.69
N ARG A 573 30.25 -16.64 -5.17
CA ARG A 573 31.43 -16.15 -5.92
C ARG A 573 32.68 -16.09 -5.03
N LEU A 574 32.57 -15.46 -3.86
CA LEU A 574 33.69 -15.30 -2.92
C LEU A 574 34.15 -16.66 -2.36
N LEU A 575 33.22 -17.46 -1.85
CA LEU A 575 33.53 -18.77 -1.28
C LEU A 575 33.89 -19.80 -2.37
N GLY A 576 33.32 -19.70 -3.58
CA GLY A 576 33.70 -20.53 -4.72
C GLY A 576 35.12 -20.24 -5.22
N LEU A 577 35.55 -18.98 -5.21
CA LEU A 577 36.95 -18.61 -5.47
C LEU A 577 37.86 -19.11 -4.34
N ARG A 578 37.50 -18.87 -3.08
CA ARG A 578 38.36 -19.16 -1.91
C ARG A 578 38.48 -20.64 -1.56
N MET A 579 37.40 -21.41 -1.71
CA MET A 579 37.33 -22.84 -1.30
C MET A 579 37.44 -23.81 -2.49
N LEU A 580 37.00 -23.41 -3.69
CA LEU A 580 36.98 -24.29 -4.87
C LEU A 580 37.93 -23.81 -5.98
N GLY A 581 38.58 -22.64 -5.83
CA GLY A 581 39.56 -22.10 -6.77
C GLY A 581 38.98 -21.57 -8.09
N ILE A 582 37.68 -21.30 -8.17
CA ILE A 582 36.96 -21.18 -9.47
C ILE A 582 36.20 -19.88 -9.62
N ARG A 583 36.36 -19.27 -10.80
CA ARG A 583 35.61 -18.08 -11.23
C ARG A 583 34.16 -18.46 -11.54
N SER A 584 33.22 -17.82 -10.85
CA SER A 584 31.78 -17.94 -11.10
C SER A 584 31.33 -17.04 -12.24
N THR A 585 30.39 -17.52 -13.07
CA THR A 585 29.65 -16.71 -14.04
C THR A 585 28.36 -16.21 -13.42
N VAL A 586 27.99 -14.96 -13.72
CA VAL A 586 26.69 -14.37 -13.33
C VAL A 586 25.92 -14.11 -14.59
N THR A 587 24.67 -14.56 -14.65
CA THR A 587 23.81 -14.42 -15.84
C THR A 587 22.43 -13.93 -15.44
N PHE A 588 21.87 -13.00 -16.22
CA PHE A 588 20.47 -12.64 -16.09
C PHE A 588 19.59 -13.84 -16.50
N ALA A 589 18.60 -14.18 -15.69
CA ALA A 589 17.81 -15.40 -15.84
C ALA A 589 16.32 -15.07 -15.94
N PRO A 590 15.79 -14.63 -17.11
CA PRO A 590 14.39 -14.21 -17.25
C PRO A 590 13.38 -15.31 -16.88
N ARG A 591 13.77 -16.59 -17.01
CA ARG A 591 13.02 -17.76 -16.51
C ARG A 591 12.70 -17.71 -15.00
N TYR A 592 13.42 -16.92 -14.23
CA TYR A 592 13.19 -16.75 -12.79
C TYR A 592 12.00 -15.83 -12.49
N LEU A 593 11.70 -14.85 -13.35
CA LEU A 593 10.44 -14.09 -13.28
C LEU A 593 9.24 -15.01 -13.53
N ALA A 594 9.34 -15.97 -14.45
CA ALA A 594 8.30 -16.98 -14.65
C ALA A 594 8.10 -17.87 -13.41
N LEU A 595 9.15 -18.16 -12.63
CA LEU A 595 9.04 -18.87 -11.36
C LEU A 595 8.39 -18.00 -10.26
N ALA A 596 8.66 -16.68 -10.25
CA ALA A 596 7.95 -15.74 -9.39
C ALA A 596 6.44 -15.74 -9.69
N VAL A 597 6.05 -15.66 -10.98
CA VAL A 597 4.64 -15.74 -11.39
C VAL A 597 4.00 -17.07 -10.96
N VAL A 598 4.68 -18.20 -11.15
CA VAL A 598 4.17 -19.50 -10.69
C VAL A 598 4.03 -19.56 -9.17
N ALA A 599 5.00 -19.07 -8.40
CA ALA A 599 4.91 -19.02 -6.94
C ALA A 599 3.74 -18.14 -6.45
N THR A 600 3.53 -17.00 -7.09
CA THR A 600 2.39 -16.09 -6.86
C THR A 600 1.05 -16.76 -7.18
N ILE A 601 0.92 -17.42 -8.33
CA ILE A 601 -0.31 -18.13 -8.72
C ILE A 601 -0.59 -19.28 -7.75
N VAL A 602 0.41 -20.10 -7.42
CA VAL A 602 0.27 -21.21 -6.45
C VAL A 602 -0.17 -20.67 -5.08
N SER A 603 0.42 -19.58 -4.61
CA SER A 603 0.04 -18.96 -3.33
C SER A 603 -1.41 -18.44 -3.33
N ARG A 604 -1.86 -17.81 -4.43
CA ARG A 604 -3.26 -17.37 -4.57
C ARG A 604 -4.25 -18.53 -4.66
N VAL A 605 -3.98 -19.51 -5.54
CA VAL A 605 -4.90 -20.62 -5.83
C VAL A 605 -5.10 -21.53 -4.62
N PHE A 606 -4.08 -21.71 -3.79
CA PHE A 606 -4.16 -22.52 -2.57
C PHE A 606 -4.22 -21.70 -1.29
N THR A 607 -4.50 -20.40 -1.39
CA THR A 607 -4.61 -19.44 -0.27
C THR A 607 -3.51 -19.66 0.79
N ILE A 608 -2.26 -19.73 0.33
CA ILE A 608 -1.12 -20.05 1.19
C ILE A 608 -0.73 -18.81 1.97
N GLU A 609 -0.90 -18.87 3.28
CA GLU A 609 -0.50 -17.83 4.21
C GLU A 609 0.54 -18.40 5.20
N PRO A 610 1.72 -17.77 5.36
CA PRO A 610 2.29 -16.71 4.52
C PRO A 610 2.61 -17.20 3.10
N ALA A 611 2.52 -16.32 2.11
CA ALA A 611 2.65 -16.67 0.70
C ALA A 611 4.07 -17.11 0.29
N LEU A 612 4.14 -18.02 -0.68
CA LEU A 612 5.39 -18.49 -1.28
C LEU A 612 5.97 -17.40 -2.19
N LEU A 613 7.17 -16.92 -1.85
CA LEU A 613 7.89 -15.91 -2.62
C LEU A 613 9.10 -16.50 -3.35
N PHE A 614 9.38 -15.95 -4.53
CA PHE A 614 10.56 -16.28 -5.32
C PHE A 614 11.11 -14.99 -5.97
N GLY A 615 12.15 -14.40 -5.38
CA GLY A 615 12.66 -13.07 -5.74
C GLY A 615 13.96 -13.03 -6.55
N LEU A 616 14.49 -14.19 -6.97
CA LEU A 616 15.73 -14.22 -7.76
C LEU A 616 15.48 -13.75 -9.19
N VAL A 617 16.45 -13.03 -9.76
CA VAL A 617 16.52 -12.65 -11.18
C VAL A 617 17.91 -12.90 -11.79
N LEU A 618 18.94 -13.00 -10.94
CA LEU A 618 20.31 -13.38 -11.32
C LEU A 618 20.57 -14.86 -11.03
N ALA A 619 21.26 -15.55 -11.94
CA ALA A 619 21.74 -16.92 -11.74
C ALA A 619 23.26 -16.95 -11.68
N ALA A 620 23.80 -17.45 -10.57
CA ALA A 620 25.21 -17.79 -10.40
C ALA A 620 25.50 -19.22 -10.90
N GLY A 621 26.61 -19.39 -11.63
CA GLY A 621 27.08 -20.68 -12.14
C GLY A 621 28.61 -20.79 -12.11
N CYS A 622 29.13 -21.97 -12.42
CA CYS A 622 30.56 -22.16 -12.66
C CYS A 622 30.91 -21.76 -14.10
N ALA A 623 32.15 -21.32 -14.33
CA ALA A 623 32.71 -21.23 -15.67
C ALA A 623 32.69 -22.60 -16.40
N ASP A 624 32.68 -22.55 -17.74
CA ASP A 624 32.70 -23.74 -18.59
C ASP A 624 33.98 -24.57 -18.37
N GLY A 625 33.88 -25.88 -18.64
CA GLY A 625 34.96 -26.86 -18.37
C GLY A 625 34.99 -27.43 -16.95
N ALA A 626 34.30 -26.85 -15.98
CA ALA A 626 34.26 -27.31 -14.59
C ALA A 626 33.87 -28.81 -14.43
N SER A 627 34.55 -29.55 -13.53
CA SER A 627 34.25 -30.97 -13.28
C SER A 627 32.84 -31.18 -12.68
N ARG A 628 32.33 -32.42 -12.69
CA ARG A 628 31.02 -32.73 -12.07
C ARG A 628 31.03 -32.48 -10.56
N ARG A 629 32.11 -32.86 -9.87
CA ARG A 629 32.31 -32.66 -8.43
C ARG A 629 32.24 -31.18 -8.07
N ILE A 630 33.04 -30.38 -8.76
CA ILE A 630 33.09 -28.91 -8.62
C ILE A 630 31.71 -28.28 -8.80
N ARG A 631 30.99 -28.63 -9.87
CA ARG A 631 29.65 -28.08 -10.14
C ARG A 631 28.63 -28.48 -9.07
N GLY A 632 28.75 -29.68 -8.51
CA GLY A 632 27.95 -30.11 -7.35
C GLY A 632 28.27 -29.32 -6.09
N GLN A 633 29.56 -29.13 -5.77
CA GLN A 633 30.01 -28.36 -4.60
C GLN A 633 29.59 -26.88 -4.68
N PHE A 634 29.74 -26.23 -5.84
CA PHE A 634 29.27 -24.85 -6.05
C PHE A 634 27.74 -24.73 -5.97
N ALA A 635 27.01 -25.73 -6.50
CA ALA A 635 25.56 -25.77 -6.36
C ALA A 635 25.10 -25.96 -4.91
N MET A 636 25.80 -26.77 -4.12
CA MET A 636 25.58 -26.91 -2.68
C MET A 636 25.84 -25.59 -1.94
N LEU A 637 26.96 -24.94 -2.24
CA LEU A 637 27.34 -23.63 -1.69
C LEU A 637 26.27 -22.55 -1.95
N HIS A 638 25.74 -22.49 -3.17
CA HIS A 638 24.65 -21.58 -3.54
C HIS A 638 23.35 -21.89 -2.77
N LEU A 639 22.95 -23.16 -2.66
CA LEU A 639 21.76 -23.53 -1.89
C LEU A 639 21.92 -23.25 -0.39
N LEU A 640 23.07 -23.59 0.20
CA LEU A 640 23.38 -23.28 1.60
C LEU A 640 23.40 -21.77 1.87
N THR A 641 23.88 -20.96 0.92
CA THR A 641 23.83 -19.48 1.05
C THR A 641 22.39 -18.98 1.22
N LEU A 642 21.45 -19.50 0.43
CA LEU A 642 20.03 -19.15 0.54
C LEU A 642 19.44 -19.62 1.88
N LEU A 643 19.73 -20.85 2.30
CA LEU A 643 19.23 -21.37 3.58
C LEU A 643 19.77 -20.59 4.79
N VAL A 644 21.05 -20.19 4.76
CA VAL A 644 21.65 -19.37 5.82
C VAL A 644 21.06 -17.95 5.80
N LEU A 645 20.88 -17.33 4.64
CA LEU A 645 20.27 -16.00 4.53
C LEU A 645 18.84 -15.97 5.09
N GLY A 646 18.01 -16.94 4.71
CA GLY A 646 16.65 -17.08 5.23
C GLY A 646 16.62 -17.39 6.73
N GLY A 647 17.52 -18.25 7.20
CA GLY A 647 17.67 -18.58 8.63
C GLY A 647 18.07 -17.37 9.46
N VAL A 648 19.07 -16.60 9.02
CA VAL A 648 19.47 -15.34 9.68
C VAL A 648 18.29 -14.37 9.74
N ALA A 649 17.61 -14.11 8.61
CA ALA A 649 16.45 -13.21 8.58
C ALA A 649 15.35 -13.65 9.57
N TRP A 650 14.99 -14.94 9.57
CA TRP A 650 13.96 -15.50 10.45
C TRP A 650 14.36 -15.46 11.94
N THR A 651 15.62 -15.72 12.27
CA THR A 651 16.12 -15.55 13.65
C THR A 651 16.15 -14.08 14.08
N THR A 652 16.48 -13.13 13.19
CA THR A 652 16.45 -11.70 13.53
C THR A 652 15.03 -11.18 13.80
N ILE A 653 14.00 -11.69 13.11
CA ILE A 653 12.59 -11.41 13.43
C ILE A 653 12.26 -11.85 14.86
N SER A 654 12.77 -13.02 15.27
CA SER A 654 12.54 -13.58 16.61
C SER A 654 13.23 -12.79 17.74
N LEU A 655 14.11 -11.84 17.41
CA LEU A 655 14.87 -10.99 18.34
C LEU A 655 14.38 -9.53 18.36
N LEU A 656 13.52 -9.15 17.42
CA LEU A 656 12.96 -7.79 17.33
C LEU A 656 11.69 -7.68 18.19
N PRO A 657 11.50 -6.58 18.96
CA PRO A 657 10.22 -6.30 19.59
C PRO A 657 9.12 -6.13 18.53
N ALA A 658 7.86 -6.37 18.90
CA ALA A 658 6.72 -5.99 18.07
C ALA A 658 6.62 -4.45 18.01
N LEU A 659 7.21 -3.85 16.99
CA LEU A 659 7.24 -2.40 16.79
C LEU A 659 6.00 -1.96 15.99
N GLY A 660 5.01 -1.39 16.67
CA GLY A 660 3.81 -0.77 16.07
C GLY A 660 4.09 0.56 15.35
N THR A 661 5.23 0.70 14.67
CA THR A 661 5.63 1.91 13.95
C THR A 661 5.83 1.59 12.45
N PRO A 662 5.70 2.58 11.54
CA PRO A 662 5.94 2.35 10.11
C PRO A 662 7.32 1.75 9.80
N PHE A 663 8.35 2.20 10.53
CA PHE A 663 9.71 1.66 10.40
C PHE A 663 9.83 0.23 10.94
N GLY A 664 9.14 -0.07 12.05
CA GLY A 664 9.05 -1.42 12.60
C GLY A 664 8.40 -2.41 11.64
N ALA A 665 7.22 -2.06 11.14
CA ALA A 665 6.50 -2.85 10.13
C ALA A 665 7.31 -3.02 8.85
N PHE A 666 8.03 -1.98 8.40
CA PHE A 666 8.92 -2.04 7.23
C PHE A 666 10.11 -2.99 7.43
N ALA A 667 10.76 -2.95 8.60
CA ALA A 667 11.84 -3.88 8.94
C ALA A 667 11.35 -5.33 9.00
N THR A 668 10.20 -5.56 9.63
CA THR A 668 9.55 -6.89 9.68
C THR A 668 9.18 -7.39 8.29
N GLU A 669 8.63 -6.54 7.41
CA GLU A 669 8.32 -6.91 6.03
C GLU A 669 9.56 -7.24 5.19
N ILE A 670 10.66 -6.50 5.34
CA ILE A 670 11.95 -6.82 4.70
C ILE A 670 12.42 -8.21 5.14
N LEU A 671 12.44 -8.46 6.46
CA LEU A 671 12.97 -9.72 7.00
C LEU A 671 12.06 -10.91 6.68
N ASN A 672 10.73 -10.75 6.76
CA ASN A 672 9.76 -11.78 6.41
C ASN A 672 9.86 -12.13 4.92
N THR A 673 9.95 -11.11 4.05
CA THR A 673 10.18 -11.29 2.61
C THR A 673 11.51 -11.98 2.33
N LEU A 674 12.57 -11.63 3.07
CA LEU A 674 13.89 -12.22 2.91
C LEU A 674 13.92 -13.68 3.37
N ALA A 675 13.23 -14.03 4.46
CA ALA A 675 13.06 -15.40 4.93
C ALA A 675 12.28 -16.26 3.92
N LEU A 676 11.05 -15.85 3.59
CA LEU A 676 10.17 -16.56 2.64
C LEU A 676 10.80 -16.67 1.25
N GLY A 677 11.34 -15.57 0.74
CA GLY A 677 12.01 -15.53 -0.58
C GLY A 677 13.27 -16.38 -0.65
N SER A 678 14.04 -16.49 0.43
CA SER A 678 15.24 -17.34 0.49
C SER A 678 14.89 -18.82 0.57
N PHE A 679 13.97 -19.21 1.45
CA PHE A 679 13.55 -20.61 1.59
C PHE A 679 12.77 -21.09 0.35
N GLY A 680 11.87 -20.26 -0.20
CA GLY A 680 11.20 -20.52 -1.48
C GLY A 680 12.17 -20.68 -2.64
N ALA A 681 13.17 -19.79 -2.75
CA ALA A 681 14.23 -19.92 -3.75
C ALA A 681 15.05 -21.20 -3.58
N ALA A 682 15.43 -21.57 -2.35
CA ALA A 682 16.17 -22.81 -2.07
C ALA A 682 15.35 -24.07 -2.43
N ALA A 683 14.07 -24.12 -2.04
CA ALA A 683 13.17 -25.24 -2.32
C ALA A 683 12.90 -25.43 -3.82
N VAL A 684 12.81 -24.35 -4.60
CA VAL A 684 12.69 -24.42 -6.07
C VAL A 684 14.02 -24.80 -6.73
N LEU A 685 15.14 -24.18 -6.32
CA LEU A 685 16.45 -24.43 -6.93
C LEU A 685 17.09 -25.76 -6.55
N VAL A 686 16.65 -26.42 -5.47
CA VAL A 686 17.10 -27.78 -5.12
C VAL A 686 16.39 -28.86 -5.95
N LEU A 687 15.36 -28.53 -6.73
CA LEU A 687 14.71 -29.50 -7.61
C LEU A 687 15.67 -30.02 -8.70
N PRO A 688 15.81 -31.35 -8.89
CA PRO A 688 16.91 -31.95 -9.64
C PRO A 688 16.70 -31.98 -11.17
N PHE A 689 16.12 -30.94 -11.76
CA PHE A 689 15.84 -30.86 -13.21
C PHE A 689 16.25 -29.51 -13.85
N GLY A 690 16.01 -29.38 -15.16
CA GLY A 690 16.32 -28.16 -15.92
C GLY A 690 17.79 -27.74 -15.83
N ARG A 691 18.00 -26.46 -15.52
CA ARG A 691 19.30 -25.82 -15.20
C ARG A 691 19.28 -25.26 -13.77
N PHE A 692 18.83 -26.05 -12.79
CA PHE A 692 18.82 -25.67 -11.37
C PHE A 692 20.02 -26.28 -10.62
N SER A 693 20.40 -25.66 -9.49
CA SER A 693 21.50 -26.09 -8.62
C SER A 693 21.35 -27.55 -8.18
N GLY A 694 20.13 -27.94 -7.80
CA GLY A 694 19.79 -29.31 -7.39
C GLY A 694 20.16 -30.39 -8.40
N ARG A 695 20.11 -30.10 -9.70
CA ARG A 695 20.53 -31.04 -10.75
C ARG A 695 22.04 -31.31 -10.71
N ALA A 696 22.85 -30.27 -10.49
CA ALA A 696 24.30 -30.40 -10.40
C ALA A 696 24.70 -31.10 -9.09
N LEU A 697 24.03 -30.76 -7.99
CA LEU A 697 24.19 -31.40 -6.69
C LEU A 697 23.86 -32.91 -6.75
N PHE A 698 22.67 -33.27 -7.27
CA PHE A 698 22.25 -34.67 -7.44
C PHE A 698 23.18 -35.48 -8.36
N ALA A 699 23.76 -34.85 -9.39
CA ALA A 699 24.70 -35.49 -10.30
C ALA A 699 26.11 -35.69 -9.70
N TRP A 700 26.42 -35.04 -8.59
CA TRP A 700 27.66 -35.23 -7.82
C TRP A 700 27.44 -36.17 -6.62
N SER A 701 26.43 -35.91 -5.79
CA SER A 701 26.10 -36.72 -4.61
C SER A 701 24.60 -36.71 -4.35
N ARG A 702 23.98 -37.90 -4.41
CA ARG A 702 22.55 -38.09 -4.10
C ARG A 702 22.25 -37.84 -2.62
N ALA A 703 23.18 -38.22 -1.73
CA ALA A 703 23.04 -38.01 -0.29
C ALA A 703 23.12 -36.51 0.06
N ALA A 704 24.07 -35.77 -0.52
CA ALA A 704 24.14 -34.32 -0.34
C ALA A 704 22.90 -33.61 -0.89
N TRP A 705 22.41 -34.03 -2.07
CA TRP A 705 21.14 -33.54 -2.60
C TRP A 705 19.97 -33.82 -1.66
N LEU A 706 19.83 -35.04 -1.15
CA LEU A 706 18.72 -35.41 -0.27
C LEU A 706 18.77 -34.59 1.04
N ALA A 707 19.94 -34.45 1.65
CA ALA A 707 20.11 -33.65 2.87
C ALA A 707 19.79 -32.15 2.64
N THR A 708 20.28 -31.54 1.56
CA THR A 708 19.96 -30.14 1.22
C THR A 708 18.49 -29.97 0.85
N ALA A 709 17.89 -30.93 0.14
CA ALA A 709 16.48 -30.85 -0.25
C ALA A 709 15.55 -31.01 0.97
N LEU A 710 15.83 -31.98 1.84
CA LEU A 710 15.11 -32.18 3.09
C LEU A 710 15.21 -30.93 3.97
N GLY A 711 16.41 -30.38 4.16
CA GLY A 711 16.61 -29.13 4.91
C GLY A 711 15.86 -27.94 4.32
N ALA A 712 15.91 -27.76 2.99
CA ALA A 712 15.21 -26.66 2.31
C ALA A 712 13.68 -26.77 2.42
N PHE A 713 13.10 -27.96 2.19
CA PHE A 713 11.66 -28.15 2.34
C PHE A 713 11.22 -28.13 3.80
N THR A 714 12.04 -28.61 4.75
CA THR A 714 11.69 -28.55 6.18
C THR A 714 11.71 -27.12 6.70
N LEU A 715 12.69 -26.29 6.31
CA LEU A 715 12.73 -24.87 6.68
C LEU A 715 11.59 -24.08 6.04
N LEU A 716 11.28 -24.32 4.76
CA LEU A 716 10.12 -23.71 4.10
C LEU A 716 8.80 -24.17 4.74
N ALA A 717 8.66 -25.45 5.07
CA ALA A 717 7.46 -25.95 5.76
C ALA A 717 7.36 -25.36 7.18
N ALA A 718 8.46 -25.27 7.94
CA ALA A 718 8.47 -24.73 9.29
C ALA A 718 8.13 -23.23 9.34
N VAL A 719 8.58 -22.45 8.35
CA VAL A 719 8.26 -21.01 8.28
C VAL A 719 6.78 -20.75 7.91
N VAL A 720 6.13 -21.70 7.23
CA VAL A 720 4.69 -21.65 6.86
C VAL A 720 3.79 -22.40 7.87
N ALA A 721 4.35 -23.31 8.67
CA ALA A 721 3.62 -24.19 9.60
C ALA A 721 2.68 -23.53 10.64
N PRO A 722 2.87 -22.28 11.10
CA PRO A 722 1.94 -21.64 12.03
C PRO A 722 0.50 -21.53 11.50
N ALA A 723 0.29 -21.59 10.18
CA ALA A 723 -1.03 -21.65 9.56
C ALA A 723 -1.72 -23.03 9.63
N VAL A 724 -1.11 -24.03 10.29
CA VAL A 724 -1.53 -25.45 10.24
C VAL A 724 -1.70 -26.07 11.64
N THR A 725 -1.78 -25.28 12.71
CA THR A 725 -1.96 -25.82 14.08
C THR A 725 -3.40 -26.26 14.35
N PRO A 726 -3.67 -27.54 14.66
CA PRO A 726 -4.96 -27.98 15.20
C PRO A 726 -4.98 -27.68 16.71
N GLY A 727 -5.50 -26.51 17.08
CA GLY A 727 -5.48 -25.98 18.46
C GLY A 727 -6.84 -25.55 19.03
N ALA A 728 -7.91 -25.55 18.22
CA ALA A 728 -9.28 -25.56 18.75
C ALA A 728 -9.64 -26.99 19.16
N GLY A 729 -10.37 -27.15 20.26
CA GLY A 729 -10.69 -28.46 20.83
C GLY A 729 -11.46 -29.40 19.89
N ILE A 730 -11.60 -30.66 20.32
CA ILE A 730 -12.17 -31.79 19.56
C ILE A 730 -13.71 -31.69 19.28
N ALA A 731 -14.25 -30.47 19.25
CA ALA A 731 -15.66 -30.14 19.10
C ALA A 731 -15.90 -29.02 18.06
N ALA A 732 -15.08 -28.94 17.01
CA ALA A 732 -15.34 -28.10 15.84
C ALA A 732 -14.94 -28.84 14.55
N ALA A 733 -15.92 -29.21 13.72
CA ALA A 733 -15.69 -29.90 12.43
C ALA A 733 -15.25 -28.94 11.30
N SER A 734 -14.68 -27.79 11.65
CA SER A 734 -14.31 -26.69 10.74
C SER A 734 -12.99 -26.05 11.21
N ALA A 735 -11.88 -26.72 10.93
CA ALA A 735 -10.50 -26.32 11.24
C ALA A 735 -9.64 -26.38 9.95
N PRO A 736 -8.40 -25.85 9.89
CA PRO A 736 -7.67 -25.54 8.64
C PRO A 736 -7.09 -26.76 7.87
N VAL A 737 -7.74 -27.92 8.01
CA VAL A 737 -7.50 -29.16 7.26
C VAL A 737 -7.57 -29.00 5.73
N PRO A 738 -8.46 -28.19 5.10
CA PRO A 738 -8.62 -28.21 3.64
C PRO A 738 -7.38 -27.72 2.87
N ALA A 739 -6.59 -26.77 3.39
CA ALA A 739 -5.44 -26.24 2.66
C ALA A 739 -4.31 -27.27 2.52
N LEU A 740 -3.93 -27.94 3.61
CA LEU A 740 -2.92 -29.00 3.58
C LEU A 740 -3.42 -30.22 2.78
N ALA A 741 -4.70 -30.58 2.92
CA ALA A 741 -5.31 -31.65 2.15
C ALA A 741 -5.35 -31.33 0.65
N ALA A 742 -5.68 -30.10 0.25
CA ALA A 742 -5.65 -29.66 -1.14
C ALA A 742 -4.23 -29.68 -1.72
N LEU A 743 -3.22 -29.17 -0.99
CA LEU A 743 -1.82 -29.24 -1.41
C LEU A 743 -1.33 -30.70 -1.56
N LEU A 744 -1.75 -31.60 -0.67
CA LEU A 744 -1.45 -33.04 -0.79
C LEU A 744 -2.16 -33.67 -1.99
N LEU A 745 -3.44 -33.39 -2.23
CA LEU A 745 -4.20 -33.87 -3.39
C LEU A 745 -3.58 -33.38 -4.71
N VAL A 746 -3.15 -32.13 -4.78
CA VAL A 746 -2.43 -31.55 -5.93
C VAL A 746 -1.07 -32.22 -6.11
N GLY A 747 -0.35 -32.48 -5.02
CA GLY A 747 0.89 -33.26 -5.04
C GLY A 747 0.68 -34.67 -5.58
N VAL A 748 -0.37 -35.37 -5.15
CA VAL A 748 -0.76 -36.70 -5.64
C VAL A 748 -1.16 -36.66 -7.11
N GLY A 749 -1.96 -35.68 -7.54
CA GLY A 749 -2.33 -35.49 -8.95
C GLY A 749 -1.11 -35.21 -9.84
N PHE A 750 -0.21 -34.32 -9.40
CA PHE A 750 1.04 -34.03 -10.08
C PHE A 750 1.96 -35.27 -10.16
N ALA A 751 2.04 -36.06 -9.09
CA ALA A 751 2.77 -37.32 -9.06
C ALA A 751 2.18 -38.32 -10.07
N ALA A 752 0.86 -38.51 -10.06
CA ALA A 752 0.16 -39.43 -10.96
C ALA A 752 0.36 -39.05 -12.44
N VAL A 753 0.22 -37.77 -12.80
CA VAL A 753 0.46 -37.28 -14.17
C VAL A 753 1.93 -37.45 -14.55
N SER A 754 2.87 -37.05 -13.69
CA SER A 754 4.31 -37.13 -13.96
C SER A 754 4.79 -38.57 -14.14
N LEU A 755 4.29 -39.50 -13.31
CA LEU A 755 4.59 -40.93 -13.39
C LEU A 755 3.93 -41.57 -14.61
N SER A 756 2.70 -41.18 -14.96
CA SER A 756 2.03 -41.65 -16.19
C SER A 756 2.76 -41.22 -17.46
N VAL A 757 3.18 -39.94 -17.55
CA VAL A 757 3.99 -39.43 -18.67
C VAL A 757 5.35 -40.15 -18.72
N TRP A 758 5.99 -40.36 -17.58
CA TRP A 758 7.24 -41.12 -17.50
C TRP A 758 7.07 -42.57 -17.98
N ALA A 759 6.06 -43.28 -17.49
CA ALA A 759 5.78 -44.67 -17.85
C ALA A 759 5.43 -44.80 -19.33
N TRP A 760 4.59 -43.92 -19.87
CA TRP A 760 4.28 -43.84 -21.29
C TRP A 760 5.55 -43.67 -22.14
N LEU A 761 6.39 -42.67 -21.82
CA LEU A 761 7.62 -42.41 -22.56
C LEU A 761 8.68 -43.52 -22.40
N ARG A 762 8.65 -44.28 -21.30
CA ARG A 762 9.61 -45.33 -20.99
C ARG A 762 9.24 -46.70 -21.57
N PHE A 763 7.96 -47.05 -21.59
CA PHE A 763 7.48 -48.40 -21.91
C PHE A 763 6.58 -48.43 -23.15
N VAL A 764 5.67 -47.47 -23.33
CA VAL A 764 4.69 -47.50 -24.43
C VAL A 764 5.23 -46.86 -25.71
N ALA A 765 5.78 -45.65 -25.62
CA ALA A 765 6.31 -44.90 -26.77
C ALA A 765 7.48 -45.58 -27.52
N PRO A 766 8.29 -46.46 -26.90
CA PRO A 766 9.25 -47.30 -27.63
C PRO A 766 8.62 -48.52 -28.33
N ALA A 767 7.47 -49.03 -27.86
CA ALA A 767 6.79 -50.20 -28.43
C ALA A 767 5.83 -49.84 -29.59
N LEU A 768 5.52 -48.55 -29.76
CA LEU A 768 4.77 -47.99 -30.89
C LEU A 768 5.69 -47.57 -32.07
N LYS A 769 6.89 -48.13 -32.15
CA LYS A 769 7.90 -47.88 -33.19
C LYS A 769 8.50 -49.18 -33.70
#